data_AF-A0A937TMX7-F1
#
_entry.id   AF-A0A937TMX7-F1
#
_cell.length_a   1.000
_cell.length_b   1.000
_cell.length_c   1.000
_cell.angle_alpha   90.00
_cell.angle_beta   90.00
_cell.angle_gamma   90.00
#
_symmetry.space_group_name_H-M   'P 1'
#
loop_
_entity.id
_entity.type
_entity.pdbx_description
1 polymer ?
#
loop_
_entity_poly.entity_id
_entity_poly.type
_entity_poly.pdbx_seq_one_letter_code
_entity_poly.pdbx_strand_id
1 'polypeptide(L)'
;MRFANNLLRKVVFSFVVILIGTAQFSCDKKVSDMNLDAGAFTNPSTEFKVHTWWHWMDGAITREGITKDLESMKEQGVSQATILNIGLFDGKDFGVPQVKFNTEEWYAMFSWALQEASRLGITIGAHNCDGWSTSGGPWITPEMSMKQYTWTKTLVQGGGEKTIHLKQPKAENNFYRDVAVIAFPAIKKTSSFQLASPSFILNDTARAPGLSDGNPVSAVKIARGYQIKIIFDTAFTAEKIVIHPRKTFMWRDMTQFRNVFTLLASDNGKDFRKISDITTLGANRSFPFEIPATTARYYMIKLKEESPLDAYYDFLVGEIELLKKDEIPLYSPGIPYHLEKTVSTKAADYAHFNTTGNPDTEEKYLSREDIIDLTAMMKEDGSLDWDVPEGSWTIIRFGYTTTGKTNGPATPEGTGLECDKMDKAALDIHFDNYARKLIEHAGDHTGNTFKFLLIDSWECQYQNWRDRFEEAFEGNRGYSIIPWIPVLCGETIGDNELSEAFLYDFRKTIAELIEENYYLHFKELCQANSLEMHAEVIYGHTNYPPLDILKTNSYVDLPMFEFWAGAHPETVYPQYDPVSRAEVDFPAYASICYEKPVLGAEAYTGYAHYSESPVNLKSFGDRAYCSGINQMILHSYVHQPGDNKPGMTLGGWAAHFNRNNPWWNQVSGWMDYHARIQYVLQKGTVVSDVLYYLGDQLPQSTG
;
A
#
# COMPACT_ATOMS: atom_id res chain seq x y z
N MET A 1 -18.12 4.03 -47.35
CA MET A 1 -17.03 4.30 -46.37
C MET A 1 -16.14 5.51 -46.69
N ARG A 2 -15.88 5.91 -47.95
CA ARG A 2 -15.03 7.09 -48.23
C ARG A 2 -15.65 8.48 -47.96
N PHE A 3 -16.97 8.59 -47.83
CA PHE A 3 -17.65 9.86 -47.56
C PHE A 3 -17.71 10.23 -46.06
N ALA A 4 -17.76 9.24 -45.16
CA ALA A 4 -17.85 9.48 -43.71
C ALA A 4 -16.55 10.05 -43.11
N ASN A 5 -15.38 9.61 -43.61
CA ASN A 5 -14.08 10.08 -43.12
C ASN A 5 -13.79 11.55 -43.44
N ASN A 6 -14.36 12.11 -44.51
CA ASN A 6 -14.18 13.52 -44.85
C ASN A 6 -15.07 14.45 -44.02
N LEU A 7 -16.22 13.97 -43.55
CA LEU A 7 -17.08 14.74 -42.65
C LEU A 7 -16.49 14.78 -41.24
N LEU A 8 -16.00 13.64 -40.74
CA LEU A 8 -15.35 13.54 -39.42
C LEU A 8 -14.09 14.41 -39.34
N ARG A 9 -13.24 14.42 -40.39
CA ARG A 9 -12.06 15.30 -40.45
C ARG A 9 -12.42 16.77 -40.47
N LYS A 10 -13.51 17.17 -41.15
CA LYS A 10 -13.95 18.57 -41.17
C LYS A 10 -14.55 19.02 -39.84
N VAL A 11 -15.30 18.15 -39.16
CA VAL A 11 -15.86 18.44 -37.82
C VAL A 11 -14.76 18.54 -36.77
N VAL A 12 -13.77 17.64 -36.78
CA VAL A 12 -12.62 17.68 -35.87
C VAL A 12 -11.75 18.91 -36.12
N PHE A 13 -11.50 19.28 -37.39
CA PHE A 13 -10.72 20.48 -37.71
C PHE A 13 -11.45 21.77 -37.33
N SER A 14 -12.78 21.83 -37.49
CA SER A 14 -13.58 22.97 -37.03
C SER A 14 -13.65 23.08 -35.50
N PHE A 15 -13.68 21.96 -34.76
CA PHE A 15 -13.62 21.98 -33.29
C PHE A 15 -12.26 22.47 -32.77
N VAL A 16 -11.15 22.04 -33.40
CA VAL A 16 -9.79 22.48 -33.03
C VAL A 16 -9.59 23.98 -33.33
N VAL A 17 -10.12 24.49 -34.44
CA VAL A 17 -10.03 25.92 -34.77
C VAL A 17 -10.92 26.78 -33.87
N ILE A 18 -12.07 26.27 -33.40
CA ILE A 18 -12.92 26.97 -32.42
C ILE A 18 -12.25 26.99 -31.03
N LEU A 19 -11.59 25.90 -30.61
CA LEU A 19 -10.79 25.86 -29.37
C LEU A 19 -9.60 26.82 -29.39
N ILE A 20 -8.89 26.93 -30.52
CA ILE A 20 -7.79 27.88 -30.69
C ILE A 20 -8.32 29.33 -30.78
N GLY A 21 -9.48 29.55 -31.40
CA GLY A 21 -10.13 30.85 -31.51
C GLY A 21 -10.71 31.38 -30.19
N THR A 22 -11.13 30.50 -29.26
CA THR A 22 -11.55 30.89 -27.91
C THR A 22 -10.38 31.08 -26.94
N ALA A 23 -9.23 30.46 -27.21
CA ALA A 23 -8.02 30.66 -26.41
C ALA A 23 -7.37 32.05 -26.60
N GLN A 24 -7.58 32.70 -27.76
CA GLN A 24 -7.04 34.03 -28.03
C GLN A 24 -7.80 35.20 -27.38
N PHE A 25 -8.98 34.96 -26.79
CA PHE A 25 -9.78 36.02 -26.13
C PHE A 25 -9.77 36.00 -24.60
N SER A 26 -8.93 35.17 -23.96
CA SER A 26 -8.86 35.11 -22.48
C SER A 26 -7.47 35.38 -21.88
N CYS A 27 -6.48 35.79 -22.68
CA CYS A 27 -5.12 36.09 -22.20
C CYS A 27 -4.90 37.57 -21.85
N ASP A 28 -5.94 38.25 -21.35
CA ASP A 28 -5.86 39.61 -20.81
C ASP A 28 -6.36 39.67 -19.36
N LYS A 29 -6.26 38.56 -18.62
CA LYS A 29 -6.20 38.66 -17.16
C LYS A 29 -4.86 39.32 -16.84
N LYS A 30 -4.88 40.65 -16.65
CA LYS A 30 -3.85 41.38 -15.92
C LYS A 30 -3.41 40.50 -14.75
N VAL A 31 -2.13 40.12 -14.72
CA VAL A 31 -1.49 39.67 -13.48
C VAL A 31 -1.83 40.76 -12.47
N SER A 32 -2.75 40.45 -11.55
CA SER A 32 -3.08 41.38 -10.47
C SER A 32 -1.76 41.70 -9.78
N ASP A 33 -1.46 42.98 -9.57
CA ASP A 33 -0.30 43.41 -8.79
C ASP A 33 -0.22 42.53 -7.55
N MET A 34 0.76 41.62 -7.52
CA MET A 34 0.97 40.72 -6.40
C MET A 34 1.36 41.62 -5.23
N ASN A 35 0.44 41.79 -4.27
CA ASN A 35 0.71 42.54 -3.05
C ASN A 35 1.61 41.71 -2.11
N LEU A 36 2.81 41.38 -2.56
CA LEU A 36 3.89 41.00 -1.66
C LEU A 36 4.28 42.26 -0.89
N ASP A 37 3.94 42.28 0.39
CA ASP A 37 4.27 43.36 1.30
C ASP A 37 5.65 43.11 1.89
N ALA A 38 6.56 44.09 1.77
CA ALA A 38 7.92 43.96 2.29
C ALA A 38 7.95 43.82 3.82
N GLY A 39 6.97 44.39 4.52
CA GLY A 39 6.79 44.22 5.97
C GLY A 39 6.41 42.78 6.32
N ALA A 40 5.41 42.21 5.63
CA ALA A 40 4.98 40.83 5.77
C ALA A 40 6.07 39.82 5.36
N PHE A 41 6.90 40.14 4.36
CA PHE A 41 8.08 39.33 4.05
C PHE A 41 9.11 39.40 5.18
N THR A 42 9.34 40.56 5.78
CA THR A 42 10.33 40.71 6.86
C THR A 42 9.87 39.99 8.13
N ASN A 43 8.57 40.09 8.44
CA ASN A 43 7.92 39.50 9.61
C ASN A 43 6.62 38.78 9.19
N PRO A 44 6.72 37.53 8.70
CA PRO A 44 5.56 36.75 8.25
C PRO A 44 4.56 36.49 9.39
N SER A 45 3.27 36.53 9.06
CA SER A 45 2.21 36.14 10.00
C SER A 45 2.27 34.64 10.34
N THR A 46 1.59 34.24 11.40
CA THR A 46 1.62 32.87 11.94
C THR A 46 1.23 31.79 10.92
N GLU A 47 0.34 32.11 9.96
CA GLU A 47 -0.08 31.16 8.92
C GLU A 47 1.05 30.73 7.97
N PHE A 48 2.13 31.51 7.86
CA PHE A 48 3.30 31.18 7.04
C PHE A 48 4.42 30.51 7.82
N LYS A 49 4.24 30.26 9.12
CA LYS A 49 5.28 29.65 9.95
C LYS A 49 5.34 28.14 9.74
N VAL A 50 6.43 27.56 10.22
CA VAL A 50 6.74 26.13 10.07
C VAL A 50 5.87 25.29 11.00
N HIS A 51 5.48 24.10 10.54
CA HIS A 51 4.74 23.11 11.31
C HIS A 51 5.69 21.96 11.73
N THR A 52 5.26 21.05 12.60
CA THR A 52 6.08 19.90 12.99
C THR A 52 5.24 18.65 13.26
N TRP A 53 5.80 17.48 12.97
CA TRP A 53 5.34 16.24 13.60
C TRP A 53 5.85 16.17 15.03
N TRP A 54 5.00 15.71 15.93
CA TRP A 54 5.25 15.63 17.36
C TRP A 54 5.01 14.20 17.87
N HIS A 55 6.08 13.40 17.84
CA HIS A 55 6.02 11.98 18.15
C HIS A 55 6.05 11.73 19.66
N TRP A 56 5.02 11.07 20.17
CA TRP A 56 4.90 10.60 21.55
C TRP A 56 5.32 9.14 21.61
N MET A 57 6.53 8.90 22.15
CA MET A 57 7.19 7.60 22.08
C MET A 57 6.79 6.67 23.23
N ASP A 58 6.24 5.51 22.89
CA ASP A 58 6.07 4.34 23.77
C ASP A 58 5.56 4.73 25.16
N GLY A 59 4.49 5.52 25.21
CA GLY A 59 3.80 5.96 26.44
C GLY A 59 4.62 6.88 27.37
N ALA A 60 5.84 7.26 27.00
CA ALA A 60 6.71 8.12 27.81
C ALA A 60 6.29 9.60 27.66
N ILE A 61 5.14 9.95 28.25
CA ILE A 61 4.49 11.25 28.09
C ILE A 61 4.36 11.93 29.46
N THR A 62 4.83 13.18 29.58
CA THR A 62 4.70 13.97 30.81
C THR A 62 4.13 15.36 30.55
N ARG A 63 3.30 15.86 31.48
CA ARG A 63 2.77 17.24 31.39
C ARG A 63 3.85 18.30 31.34
N GLU A 64 4.89 18.14 32.16
CA GLU A 64 6.04 19.05 32.18
C GLU A 64 6.78 19.04 30.84
N GLY A 65 6.99 17.86 30.26
CA GLY A 65 7.59 17.73 28.93
C GLY A 65 6.72 18.38 27.85
N ILE A 66 5.39 18.20 27.91
CA ILE A 66 4.44 18.80 26.97
C ILE A 66 4.53 20.32 27.00
N THR A 67 4.48 20.91 28.20
CA THR A 67 4.60 22.36 28.39
C THR A 67 5.92 22.88 27.82
N LYS A 68 7.05 22.26 28.19
CA LYS A 68 8.38 22.69 27.70
C LYS A 68 8.55 22.52 26.19
N ASP A 69 7.97 21.47 25.62
CA ASP A 69 8.01 21.25 24.17
C ASP A 69 7.26 22.35 23.44
N LEU A 70 6.01 22.64 23.82
CA LEU A 70 5.20 23.67 23.18
C LEU A 70 5.78 25.08 23.39
N GLU A 71 6.34 25.38 24.56
CA GLU A 71 7.04 26.65 24.80
C GLU A 71 8.27 26.80 23.90
N SER A 72 9.05 25.73 23.74
CA SER A 72 10.22 25.72 22.87
C SER A 72 9.83 25.84 21.38
N MET A 73 8.79 25.13 20.96
CA MET A 73 8.17 25.28 19.64
C MET A 73 7.75 26.73 19.37
N LYS A 74 7.05 27.36 20.33
CA LYS A 74 6.61 28.76 20.21
C LYS A 74 7.80 29.71 20.06
N GLU A 75 8.84 29.52 20.88
CA GLU A 75 10.06 30.34 20.87
C GLU A 75 10.79 30.27 19.53
N GLN A 76 10.90 29.07 18.94
CA GLN A 76 11.55 28.88 17.63
C GLN A 76 10.63 29.20 16.44
N GLY A 77 9.36 29.55 16.67
CA GLY A 77 8.45 29.98 15.62
C GLY A 77 7.70 28.84 14.92
N VAL A 78 7.47 27.71 15.59
CA VAL A 78 6.52 26.69 15.14
C VAL A 78 5.09 27.18 15.42
N SER A 79 4.18 27.04 14.45
CA SER A 79 2.77 27.46 14.56
C SER A 79 1.79 26.30 14.71
N GLN A 80 2.16 25.09 14.29
CA GLN A 80 1.31 23.90 14.31
C GLN A 80 2.13 22.67 14.68
N ALA A 81 1.55 21.77 15.47
CA ALA A 81 2.12 20.46 15.76
C ALA A 81 1.09 19.33 15.54
N THR A 82 1.53 18.22 14.94
CA THR A 82 0.70 17.01 14.76
C THR A 82 1.13 15.96 15.77
N ILE A 83 0.21 15.48 16.62
CA ILE A 83 0.51 14.40 17.56
C ILE A 83 0.45 13.06 16.83
N LEU A 84 1.54 12.28 16.93
CA LEU A 84 1.57 10.88 16.53
C LEU A 84 2.01 10.05 17.75
N ASN A 85 1.16 9.12 18.20
CA ASN A 85 1.53 8.19 19.26
C ASN A 85 2.25 6.99 18.63
N ILE A 86 3.45 6.64 19.09
CA ILE A 86 4.31 5.67 18.41
C ILE A 86 4.69 4.53 19.35
N GLY A 87 4.66 3.28 18.88
CA GLY A 87 5.21 2.12 19.59
C GLY A 87 6.38 1.50 18.83
N LEU A 88 7.62 1.82 19.21
CA LEU A 88 8.84 1.33 18.54
C LEU A 88 9.79 0.56 19.46
N PHE A 89 9.68 0.74 20.78
CA PHE A 89 10.65 0.22 21.75
C PHE A 89 10.10 -0.89 22.66
N ASP A 90 8.92 -1.42 22.34
CA ASP A 90 8.33 -2.62 22.94
C ASP A 90 8.27 -2.57 24.49
N GLY A 91 7.70 -1.47 25.01
CA GLY A 91 7.49 -1.28 26.45
C GLY A 91 8.75 -0.94 27.25
N LYS A 92 9.80 -0.42 26.58
CA LYS A 92 11.01 0.09 27.24
C LYS A 92 10.68 1.10 28.34
N ASP A 93 11.38 0.98 29.47
CA ASP A 93 11.32 1.96 30.55
C ASP A 93 12.22 3.16 30.23
N PHE A 94 11.62 4.36 30.20
CA PHE A 94 12.31 5.63 29.96
C PHE A 94 12.54 6.44 31.24
N GLY A 95 12.30 5.85 32.42
CA GLY A 95 12.44 6.51 33.71
C GLY A 95 11.30 7.48 34.02
N VAL A 96 10.17 7.34 33.33
CA VAL A 96 8.94 8.13 33.55
C VAL A 96 7.73 7.21 33.57
N PRO A 97 6.63 7.59 34.27
CA PRO A 97 5.39 6.83 34.22
C PRO A 97 4.90 6.60 32.80
N GLN A 98 4.41 5.40 32.54
CA GLN A 98 3.94 4.95 31.24
C GLN A 98 2.46 5.27 31.06
N VAL A 99 2.14 6.10 30.07
CA VAL A 99 0.79 6.52 29.70
C VAL A 99 0.30 5.65 28.55
N LYS A 100 -0.66 4.76 28.84
CA LYS A 100 -1.17 3.80 27.86
C LYS A 100 -2.11 4.46 26.85
N PHE A 101 -1.91 4.16 25.58
CA PHE A 101 -2.74 4.65 24.48
C PHE A 101 -4.25 4.41 24.70
N ASN A 102 -5.07 5.36 24.27
CA ASN A 102 -6.55 5.28 24.30
C ASN A 102 -7.17 5.08 25.70
N THR A 103 -6.45 5.47 26.77
CA THR A 103 -6.98 5.52 28.14
C THR A 103 -7.32 6.95 28.56
N GLU A 104 -8.14 7.11 29.60
CA GLU A 104 -8.44 8.44 30.20
C GLU A 104 -7.17 9.21 30.58
N GLU A 105 -6.12 8.53 31.02
CA GLU A 105 -4.83 9.16 31.33
C GLU A 105 -4.16 9.74 30.09
N TRP A 106 -4.20 9.01 28.96
CA TRP A 106 -3.70 9.49 27.68
C TRP A 106 -4.51 10.68 27.16
N TYR A 107 -5.84 10.61 27.24
CA TYR A 107 -6.70 11.74 26.88
C TYR A 107 -6.52 12.95 27.80
N ALA A 108 -6.13 12.75 29.06
CA ALA A 108 -5.74 13.83 29.95
C ALA A 108 -4.42 14.50 29.53
N MET A 109 -3.47 13.75 28.95
CA MET A 109 -2.25 14.33 28.34
C MET A 109 -2.57 15.09 27.06
N PHE A 110 -3.42 14.54 26.20
CA PHE A 110 -3.92 15.22 25.00
C PHE A 110 -4.64 16.54 25.36
N SER A 111 -5.55 16.51 26.32
CA SER A 111 -6.26 17.71 26.80
C SER A 111 -5.30 18.75 27.38
N TRP A 112 -4.27 18.31 28.11
CA TRP A 112 -3.22 19.20 28.62
C TRP A 112 -2.45 19.87 27.48
N ALA A 113 -2.08 19.11 26.43
CA ALA A 113 -1.43 19.65 25.25
C ALA A 113 -2.30 20.71 24.54
N LEU A 114 -3.61 20.49 24.43
CA LEU A 114 -4.52 21.48 23.85
C LEU A 114 -4.63 22.76 24.68
N GLN A 115 -4.66 22.66 26.02
CA GLN A 115 -4.67 23.83 26.90
C GLN A 115 -3.41 24.68 26.72
N GLU A 116 -2.25 24.03 26.72
CA GLU A 116 -0.96 24.70 26.55
C GLU A 116 -0.77 25.28 25.14
N ALA A 117 -1.18 24.54 24.10
CA ALA A 117 -1.14 25.00 22.73
C ALA A 117 -2.07 26.22 22.54
N SER A 118 -3.26 26.19 23.14
CA SER A 118 -4.20 27.34 23.14
C SER A 118 -3.59 28.56 23.83
N ARG A 119 -2.91 28.38 24.98
CA ARG A 119 -2.21 29.44 25.70
C ARG A 119 -1.13 30.10 24.83
N LEU A 120 -0.46 29.31 24.00
CA LEU A 120 0.66 29.74 23.17
C LEU A 120 0.25 30.17 21.75
N GLY A 121 -1.00 29.92 21.36
CA GLY A 121 -1.49 30.15 20.00
C GLY A 121 -0.84 29.22 18.97
N ILE A 122 -0.66 27.94 19.34
CA ILE A 122 -0.24 26.85 18.46
C ILE A 122 -1.48 26.01 18.14
N THR A 123 -1.65 25.61 16.88
CA THR A 123 -2.69 24.65 16.48
C THR A 123 -2.18 23.22 16.60
N ILE A 124 -3.06 22.30 16.94
CA ILE A 124 -2.77 20.89 17.13
C ILE A 124 -3.62 20.07 16.17
N GLY A 125 -3.02 19.07 15.54
CA GLY A 125 -3.74 17.95 14.94
C GLY A 125 -3.27 16.64 15.54
N ALA A 126 -3.87 15.54 15.09
CA ALA A 126 -3.50 14.20 15.50
C ALA A 126 -3.56 13.24 14.30
N HIS A 127 -2.65 12.27 14.26
CA HIS A 127 -2.83 11.12 13.39
C HIS A 127 -4.10 10.36 13.77
N ASN A 128 -4.76 9.73 12.80
CA ASN A 128 -6.08 9.12 13.01
C ASN A 128 -6.03 7.71 13.64
N CYS A 129 -4.84 7.18 13.95
CA CYS A 129 -4.68 5.96 14.72
C CYS A 129 -3.38 5.97 15.54
N ASP A 130 -3.18 4.92 16.34
CA ASP A 130 -1.88 4.67 16.97
C ASP A 130 -0.85 4.24 15.92
N GLY A 131 0.41 4.60 16.13
CA GLY A 131 1.45 4.56 15.12
C GLY A 131 1.32 5.71 14.11
N TRP A 132 2.03 5.55 12.99
CA TRP A 132 2.00 6.52 11.91
C TRP A 132 1.20 6.05 10.70
N SER A 133 0.94 4.75 10.50
CA SER A 133 0.23 4.28 9.30
C SER A 133 -0.72 3.11 9.59
N THR A 134 -1.91 3.04 9.01
CA THR A 134 -2.67 4.14 8.39
C THR A 134 -4.01 4.34 9.07
N SER A 135 -4.84 3.31 9.28
CA SER A 135 -6.15 3.46 9.93
C SER A 135 -6.63 2.14 10.52
N GLY A 136 -5.84 1.63 11.46
CA GLY A 136 -6.09 0.38 12.16
C GLY A 136 -6.29 0.56 13.66
N GLY A 137 -6.75 -0.50 14.31
CA GLY A 137 -6.86 -0.55 15.76
C GLY A 137 -7.56 -1.81 16.27
N PRO A 138 -7.48 -2.11 17.58
CA PRO A 138 -8.00 -3.36 18.15
C PRO A 138 -9.53 -3.51 18.06
N TRP A 139 -10.25 -2.45 17.68
CA TRP A 139 -11.69 -2.44 17.46
C TRP A 139 -12.12 -2.94 16.07
N ILE A 140 -11.18 -3.13 15.13
CA ILE A 140 -11.49 -3.63 13.78
C ILE A 140 -11.48 -5.16 13.79
N THR A 141 -12.63 -5.76 13.45
CA THR A 141 -12.76 -7.22 13.30
C THR A 141 -12.28 -7.67 11.91
N PRO A 142 -12.00 -8.98 11.68
CA PRO A 142 -11.67 -9.49 10.35
C PRO A 142 -12.71 -9.12 9.27
N GLU A 143 -14.00 -9.11 9.61
CA GLU A 143 -15.10 -8.71 8.72
C GLU A 143 -15.00 -7.25 8.28
N MET A 144 -14.54 -6.36 9.17
CA MET A 144 -14.43 -4.92 8.93
C MET A 144 -13.04 -4.50 8.47
N SER A 145 -12.12 -5.45 8.33
CA SER A 145 -10.75 -5.19 7.90
C SER A 145 -10.58 -5.19 6.39
N MET A 146 -9.45 -4.66 5.90
CA MET A 146 -9.00 -4.79 4.52
C MET A 146 -9.10 -6.25 4.04
N LYS A 147 -9.60 -6.47 2.82
CA LYS A 147 -9.84 -7.83 2.29
C LYS A 147 -9.09 -8.10 1.01
N GLN A 148 -8.84 -9.39 0.80
CA GLN A 148 -8.28 -9.93 -0.42
C GLN A 148 -9.11 -11.12 -0.90
N TYR A 149 -9.23 -11.27 -2.23
CA TYR A 149 -9.83 -12.47 -2.78
C TYR A 149 -8.87 -13.67 -2.70
N THR A 150 -9.43 -14.87 -2.71
CA THR A 150 -8.71 -16.14 -2.63
C THR A 150 -9.54 -17.23 -3.30
N TRP A 151 -8.90 -18.31 -3.75
CA TRP A 151 -9.58 -19.39 -4.44
C TRP A 151 -8.93 -20.75 -4.23
N THR A 152 -9.62 -21.81 -4.65
CA THR A 152 -9.06 -23.13 -4.90
C THR A 152 -9.46 -23.61 -6.29
N LYS A 153 -8.60 -24.40 -6.93
CA LYS A 153 -8.93 -25.08 -8.20
C LYS A 153 -9.16 -26.57 -7.95
N THR A 154 -10.26 -27.10 -8.47
CA THR A 154 -10.59 -28.53 -8.47
C THR A 154 -10.75 -29.02 -9.90
N LEU A 155 -10.06 -30.10 -10.26
CA LEU A 155 -10.13 -30.69 -11.60
C LEU A 155 -11.05 -31.91 -11.57
N VAL A 156 -11.99 -31.98 -12.51
CA VAL A 156 -13.02 -33.02 -12.57
C VAL A 156 -13.07 -33.60 -13.98
N GLN A 157 -13.13 -34.92 -14.08
CA GLN A 157 -13.48 -35.59 -15.34
C GLN A 157 -14.99 -35.67 -15.46
N GLY A 158 -15.52 -35.29 -16.61
CA GLY A 158 -16.94 -35.25 -16.92
C GLY A 158 -17.58 -36.61 -17.20
N GLY A 159 -18.74 -36.57 -17.83
CA GLY A 159 -19.51 -37.74 -18.22
C GLY A 159 -20.43 -38.24 -17.11
N GLY A 160 -21.45 -37.44 -16.77
CA GLY A 160 -22.56 -37.80 -15.88
C GLY A 160 -22.55 -37.10 -14.53
N GLU A 161 -23.53 -37.45 -13.71
CA GLU A 161 -23.77 -36.89 -12.38
C GLU A 161 -22.64 -37.22 -11.39
N LYS A 162 -22.09 -36.19 -10.74
CA LYS A 162 -21.01 -36.31 -9.76
C LYS A 162 -21.28 -35.43 -8.56
N THR A 163 -21.06 -35.99 -7.37
CA THR A 163 -20.91 -35.22 -6.12
C THR A 163 -19.45 -34.83 -5.95
N ILE A 164 -19.16 -33.54 -6.03
CA ILE A 164 -17.81 -32.98 -5.95
C ILE A 164 -17.70 -32.19 -4.66
N HIS A 165 -16.65 -32.44 -3.86
CA HIS A 165 -16.37 -31.68 -2.64
C HIS A 165 -15.28 -30.65 -2.92
N LEU A 166 -15.65 -29.37 -2.88
CA LEU A 166 -14.72 -28.27 -3.12
C LEU A 166 -14.02 -27.86 -1.84
N LYS A 167 -12.69 -27.84 -1.88
CA LYS A 167 -11.86 -27.38 -0.76
C LYS A 167 -12.14 -25.90 -0.49
N GLN A 168 -12.35 -25.54 0.77
CA GLN A 168 -12.42 -24.14 1.18
C GLN A 168 -11.07 -23.45 0.88
N PRO A 169 -11.07 -22.28 0.24
CA PRO A 169 -9.89 -21.42 0.14
C PRO A 169 -9.31 -20.99 1.48
N LYS A 170 -8.11 -20.39 1.43
CA LYS A 170 -7.41 -19.86 2.61
C LYS A 170 -8.31 -18.90 3.39
N ALA A 171 -8.41 -19.13 4.71
CA ALA A 171 -9.08 -18.25 5.66
C ALA A 171 -8.04 -17.63 6.61
N GLU A 172 -7.66 -16.39 6.35
CA GLU A 172 -6.77 -15.60 7.22
C GLU A 172 -7.57 -15.14 8.45
N ASN A 173 -6.96 -15.19 9.63
CA ASN A 173 -7.63 -14.92 10.92
C ASN A 173 -8.97 -15.69 11.11
N ASN A 174 -9.10 -16.90 10.55
CA ASN A 174 -10.32 -17.72 10.54
C ASN A 174 -11.54 -17.06 9.88
N PHE A 175 -11.34 -16.06 9.02
CA PHE A 175 -12.39 -15.38 8.29
C PHE A 175 -12.37 -15.77 6.80
N TYR A 176 -13.52 -16.18 6.27
CA TYR A 176 -13.69 -16.48 4.85
C TYR A 176 -15.16 -16.33 4.45
N ARG A 177 -15.41 -15.85 3.22
CA ARG A 177 -16.73 -15.79 2.60
C ARG A 177 -16.65 -16.24 1.15
N ASP A 178 -17.54 -17.16 0.78
CA ASP A 178 -17.73 -17.55 -0.62
C ASP A 178 -18.36 -16.40 -1.41
N VAL A 179 -17.98 -16.29 -2.68
CA VAL A 179 -18.54 -15.34 -3.65
C VAL A 179 -19.13 -16.09 -4.84
N ALA A 180 -18.36 -17.00 -5.44
CA ALA A 180 -18.81 -17.74 -6.61
C ALA A 180 -18.15 -19.12 -6.74
N VAL A 181 -18.85 -20.03 -7.42
CA VAL A 181 -18.29 -21.31 -7.89
C VAL A 181 -18.38 -21.34 -9.41
N ILE A 182 -17.23 -21.31 -10.08
CA ILE A 182 -17.16 -21.17 -11.53
C ILE A 182 -16.55 -22.41 -12.16
N ALA A 183 -17.19 -22.98 -13.17
CA ALA A 183 -16.67 -24.10 -13.95
C ALA A 183 -16.41 -23.73 -15.41
N PHE A 184 -15.38 -24.32 -16.00
CA PHE A 184 -15.07 -24.18 -17.43
C PHE A 184 -14.27 -25.40 -17.95
N PRO A 185 -14.29 -25.68 -19.27
CA PRO A 185 -13.51 -26.76 -19.86
C PRO A 185 -12.02 -26.57 -19.58
N ALA A 186 -11.34 -27.62 -19.14
CA ALA A 186 -9.92 -27.56 -18.83
C ALA A 186 -9.09 -27.32 -20.11
N ILE A 187 -8.53 -26.12 -20.23
CA ILE A 187 -7.63 -25.74 -21.34
C ILE A 187 -6.20 -26.29 -21.18
N LYS A 188 -5.82 -26.63 -19.93
CA LYS A 188 -4.53 -27.21 -19.56
C LYS A 188 -4.72 -28.67 -19.18
N LYS A 189 -3.85 -29.54 -19.70
CA LYS A 189 -3.83 -30.95 -19.30
C LYS A 189 -3.41 -31.05 -17.83
N THR A 190 -4.16 -31.79 -17.03
CA THR A 190 -3.80 -32.06 -15.63
C THR A 190 -2.42 -32.72 -15.56
N SER A 191 -1.51 -32.14 -14.78
CA SER A 191 -0.18 -32.71 -14.56
C SER A 191 -0.26 -33.98 -13.72
N SER A 192 0.71 -34.88 -13.91
CA SER A 192 0.83 -36.09 -13.09
C SER A 192 1.04 -35.77 -11.61
N PHE A 193 1.62 -34.61 -11.29
CA PHE A 193 1.73 -34.10 -9.93
C PHE A 193 0.37 -33.84 -9.28
N GLN A 194 -0.52 -33.12 -9.97
CA GLN A 194 -1.85 -32.81 -9.47
C GLN A 194 -2.71 -34.08 -9.34
N LEU A 195 -2.58 -35.04 -10.27
CA LEU A 195 -3.22 -36.36 -10.16
C LEU A 195 -2.72 -37.17 -8.95
N ALA A 196 -1.43 -37.03 -8.59
CA ALA A 196 -0.84 -37.73 -7.45
C ALA A 196 -1.21 -37.09 -6.10
N SER A 197 -1.77 -35.87 -6.10
CA SER A 197 -2.27 -35.14 -4.92
C SER A 197 -1.36 -35.24 -3.68
N PRO A 198 -0.08 -34.84 -3.78
CA PRO A 198 0.87 -34.95 -2.67
C PRO A 198 0.46 -34.10 -1.47
N SER A 199 0.95 -34.49 -0.29
CA SER A 199 0.80 -33.70 0.93
C SER A 199 2.07 -32.92 1.26
N PHE A 200 1.89 -31.75 1.88
CA PHE A 200 2.97 -30.84 2.22
C PHE A 200 3.07 -30.65 3.74
N ILE A 201 4.29 -30.75 4.28
CA ILE A 201 4.59 -30.48 5.68
C ILE A 201 5.71 -29.45 5.78
N LEU A 202 5.42 -28.31 6.42
CA LEU A 202 6.38 -27.27 6.76
C LEU A 202 7.02 -27.56 8.13
N ASN A 203 8.35 -27.56 8.18
CA ASN A 203 9.17 -27.73 9.39
C ASN A 203 8.77 -28.93 10.26
N ASP A 204 8.21 -29.98 9.66
CA ASP A 204 7.75 -31.20 10.34
C ASP A 204 6.58 -31.02 11.31
N THR A 205 5.93 -29.85 11.30
CA THR A 205 4.90 -29.49 12.29
C THR A 205 3.58 -29.08 11.64
N ALA A 206 3.61 -28.29 10.58
CA ALA A 206 2.40 -27.69 10.00
C ALA A 206 2.10 -28.25 8.61
N ARG A 207 0.82 -28.54 8.32
CA ARG A 207 0.39 -28.85 6.95
C ARG A 207 0.37 -27.58 6.12
N ALA A 208 0.78 -27.67 4.85
CA ALA A 208 0.86 -26.54 3.92
C ALA A 208 0.15 -26.83 2.59
N PRO A 209 -1.16 -27.14 2.59
CA PRO A 209 -1.88 -27.57 1.38
C PRO A 209 -1.93 -26.51 0.28
N GLY A 210 -1.76 -25.23 0.62
CA GLY A 210 -1.73 -24.11 -0.33
C GLY A 210 -0.57 -24.15 -1.33
N LEU A 211 0.49 -24.91 -1.06
CA LEU A 211 1.67 -25.00 -1.94
C LEU A 211 1.42 -25.72 -3.29
N SER A 212 0.18 -26.12 -3.58
CA SER A 212 -0.19 -26.86 -4.79
C SER A 212 -1.64 -26.62 -5.24
N ASP A 213 -2.34 -25.63 -4.66
CA ASP A 213 -3.78 -25.44 -4.88
C ASP A 213 -4.11 -24.57 -6.11
N GLY A 214 -3.07 -24.12 -6.84
CA GLY A 214 -3.20 -23.28 -8.02
C GLY A 214 -3.53 -21.84 -7.66
N ASN A 215 -3.26 -21.42 -6.43
CA ASN A 215 -3.50 -20.11 -5.88
C ASN A 215 -2.25 -19.61 -5.11
N PRO A 216 -1.38 -18.80 -5.74
CA PRO A 216 -0.24 -18.23 -5.04
C PRO A 216 -0.61 -17.32 -3.85
N VAL A 217 -1.88 -16.91 -3.65
CA VAL A 217 -2.36 -16.13 -2.49
C VAL A 217 -2.48 -17.00 -1.24
N SER A 218 -2.61 -18.32 -1.40
CA SER A 218 -2.57 -19.29 -0.31
C SER A 218 -1.14 -19.52 0.26
N ALA A 219 -0.17 -18.69 -0.18
CA ALA A 219 1.24 -18.82 0.13
C ALA A 219 1.56 -18.97 1.62
N VAL A 220 2.64 -19.71 1.88
CA VAL A 220 3.15 -19.95 3.22
C VAL A 220 4.41 -19.14 3.47
N LYS A 221 4.51 -18.59 4.69
CA LYS A 221 5.71 -17.89 5.16
C LYS A 221 6.87 -18.88 5.33
N ILE A 222 8.03 -18.50 4.82
CA ILE A 222 9.27 -19.24 4.99
C ILE A 222 10.40 -18.32 5.45
N ALA A 223 11.41 -18.90 6.10
CA ALA A 223 12.60 -18.19 6.52
C ALA A 223 13.82 -19.09 6.34
N ARG A 224 15.02 -18.49 6.33
CA ARG A 224 16.28 -19.24 6.29
C ARG A 224 16.28 -20.43 7.26
N GLY A 225 16.61 -21.62 6.75
CA GLY A 225 16.64 -22.87 7.51
C GLY A 225 15.33 -23.66 7.50
N TYR A 226 14.24 -23.08 7.02
CA TYR A 226 12.96 -23.79 6.92
C TYR A 226 13.03 -24.91 5.86
N GLN A 227 12.24 -25.96 6.08
CA GLN A 227 12.13 -27.10 5.18
C GLN A 227 10.66 -27.42 4.86
N ILE A 228 10.39 -27.74 3.61
CA ILE A 228 9.10 -28.18 3.11
C ILE A 228 9.25 -29.61 2.61
N LYS A 229 8.55 -30.56 3.23
CA LYS A 229 8.45 -31.95 2.76
C LYS A 229 7.24 -32.11 1.85
N ILE A 230 7.45 -32.75 0.71
CA ILE A 230 6.42 -33.16 -0.25
C ILE A 230 6.33 -34.68 -0.19
N ILE A 231 5.15 -35.22 0.10
CA ILE A 231 4.95 -36.63 0.39
C ILE A 231 3.93 -37.21 -0.57
N PHE A 232 4.34 -38.26 -1.27
CA PHE A 232 3.50 -39.02 -2.19
C PHE A 232 3.12 -40.37 -1.58
N ASP A 233 1.91 -40.83 -1.88
CA ASP A 233 1.44 -42.16 -1.45
C ASP A 233 2.30 -43.26 -2.09
N THR A 234 2.57 -43.12 -3.39
CA THR A 234 3.44 -44.01 -4.17
C THR A 234 4.68 -43.28 -4.68
N ALA A 235 5.68 -44.00 -5.17
CA ALA A 235 6.88 -43.37 -5.69
C ALA A 235 6.54 -42.50 -6.92
N PHE A 236 6.90 -41.23 -6.86
CA PHE A 236 6.69 -40.26 -7.94
C PHE A 236 8.02 -40.02 -8.67
N THR A 237 7.97 -39.73 -9.97
CA THR A 237 9.16 -39.40 -10.76
C THR A 237 9.05 -37.96 -11.26
N ALA A 238 10.04 -37.14 -10.91
CA ALA A 238 10.12 -35.74 -11.27
C ALA A 238 11.37 -35.46 -12.11
N GLU A 239 11.23 -34.61 -13.12
CA GLU A 239 12.29 -34.15 -14.03
C GLU A 239 12.40 -32.62 -14.06
N LYS A 240 11.42 -31.94 -13.46
CA LYS A 240 11.34 -30.50 -13.34
C LYS A 240 10.78 -30.15 -11.98
N ILE A 241 11.19 -29.01 -11.45
CA ILE A 241 10.55 -28.36 -10.30
C ILE A 241 10.19 -26.95 -10.68
N VAL A 242 8.99 -26.52 -10.31
CA VAL A 242 8.55 -25.13 -10.42
C VAL A 242 8.37 -24.58 -9.02
N ILE A 243 8.96 -23.42 -8.73
CA ILE A 243 8.83 -22.72 -7.46
C ILE A 243 8.28 -21.32 -7.73
N HIS A 244 7.25 -20.90 -6.99
CA HIS A 244 6.72 -19.55 -7.02
C HIS A 244 7.09 -18.80 -5.72
N PRO A 245 8.28 -18.17 -5.64
CA PRO A 245 8.61 -17.25 -4.56
C PRO A 245 7.67 -16.04 -4.61
N ARG A 246 7.18 -15.59 -3.46
CA ARG A 246 6.23 -14.49 -3.35
C ARG A 246 6.68 -13.45 -2.31
N LYS A 247 6.51 -12.19 -2.68
CA LYS A 247 6.63 -11.01 -1.82
C LYS A 247 5.43 -10.12 -2.10
N THR A 248 4.67 -9.74 -1.09
CA THR A 248 3.50 -8.86 -1.29
C THR A 248 3.90 -7.40 -1.49
N PHE A 249 5.03 -7.00 -0.91
CA PHE A 249 5.55 -5.65 -1.00
C PHE A 249 7.07 -5.66 -0.77
N MET A 250 7.78 -4.79 -1.49
CA MET A 250 9.20 -4.44 -1.30
C MET A 250 9.42 -3.01 -1.77
N TRP A 251 10.28 -2.27 -1.07
CA TRP A 251 10.71 -0.94 -1.50
C TRP A 251 11.74 -1.04 -2.62
N ARG A 252 12.66 -2.00 -2.51
CA ARG A 252 13.74 -2.22 -3.48
C ARG A 252 13.28 -3.00 -4.70
N ASP A 253 14.09 -2.93 -5.76
CA ASP A 253 13.90 -3.67 -7.00
C ASP A 253 13.81 -5.18 -6.72
N MET A 254 12.62 -5.71 -6.95
CA MET A 254 12.27 -7.10 -6.69
C MET A 254 13.01 -8.07 -7.61
N THR A 255 13.52 -7.63 -8.76
CA THR A 255 14.32 -8.49 -9.66
C THR A 255 15.66 -8.90 -9.03
N GLN A 256 16.13 -8.17 -8.01
CA GLN A 256 17.34 -8.46 -7.25
C GLN A 256 17.10 -9.44 -6.09
N PHE A 257 15.85 -9.85 -5.86
CA PHE A 257 15.47 -10.72 -4.75
C PHE A 257 15.95 -12.16 -5.00
N ARG A 258 17.15 -12.49 -4.51
CA ARG A 258 17.82 -13.77 -4.73
C ARG A 258 17.63 -14.75 -3.57
N ASN A 259 17.22 -15.98 -3.86
CA ASN A 259 17.08 -17.04 -2.86
C ASN A 259 17.74 -18.35 -3.34
N VAL A 260 18.23 -19.16 -2.40
CA VAL A 260 18.82 -20.48 -2.70
C VAL A 260 18.10 -21.56 -1.92
N PHE A 261 17.57 -22.53 -2.65
CA PHE A 261 16.94 -23.73 -2.12
C PHE A 261 17.82 -24.96 -2.39
N THR A 262 17.79 -25.92 -1.48
CA THR A 262 18.35 -27.26 -1.72
C THR A 262 17.20 -28.24 -1.88
N LEU A 263 17.14 -28.93 -3.01
CA LEU A 263 16.18 -30.00 -3.28
C LEU A 263 16.79 -31.37 -2.93
N LEU A 264 16.06 -32.16 -2.16
CA LEU A 264 16.43 -33.50 -1.74
C LEU A 264 15.31 -34.51 -2.03
N ALA A 265 15.68 -35.79 -2.13
CA ALA A 265 14.75 -36.91 -2.24
C ALA A 265 15.08 -38.01 -1.22
N SER A 266 14.07 -38.79 -0.84
CA SER A 266 14.20 -39.96 0.02
C SER A 266 13.12 -40.99 -0.31
N ASP A 267 13.48 -42.26 -0.23
CA ASP A 267 12.53 -43.36 -0.45
C ASP A 267 11.82 -43.76 0.85
N ASN A 268 12.47 -43.51 2.00
CA ASN A 268 12.01 -43.89 3.34
C ASN A 268 11.64 -42.70 4.25
N GLY A 269 11.85 -41.47 3.79
CA GLY A 269 11.53 -40.24 4.52
C GLY A 269 12.51 -39.89 5.63
N LYS A 270 13.65 -40.59 5.73
CA LYS A 270 14.71 -40.39 6.73
C LYS A 270 16.05 -40.08 6.06
N ASP A 271 16.46 -40.90 5.11
CA ASP A 271 17.74 -40.78 4.42
C ASP A 271 17.56 -39.94 3.16
N PHE A 272 17.89 -38.65 3.25
CA PHE A 272 17.74 -37.71 2.15
C PHE A 272 19.03 -37.58 1.35
N ARG A 273 18.93 -37.81 0.03
CA ARG A 273 19.99 -37.53 -0.95
C ARG A 273 19.71 -36.19 -1.63
N LYS A 274 20.74 -35.38 -1.79
CA LYS A 274 20.65 -34.12 -2.54
C LYS A 274 20.42 -34.41 -4.03
N ILE A 275 19.48 -33.68 -4.63
CA ILE A 275 19.26 -33.67 -6.09
C ILE A 275 20.00 -32.49 -6.70
N SER A 276 19.69 -31.26 -6.28
CA SER A 276 20.28 -30.03 -6.81
C SER A 276 20.15 -28.86 -5.82
N ASP A 277 20.94 -27.81 -6.03
CA ASP A 277 20.65 -26.49 -5.47
C ASP A 277 19.96 -25.64 -6.54
N ILE A 278 18.94 -24.90 -6.15
CA ILE A 278 18.08 -24.10 -7.02
C ILE A 278 18.20 -22.65 -6.58
N THR A 279 18.51 -21.75 -7.51
CA THR A 279 18.58 -20.31 -7.23
C THR A 279 17.45 -19.61 -7.96
N THR A 280 16.58 -18.90 -7.22
CA THR A 280 15.63 -17.97 -7.82
C THR A 280 16.20 -16.56 -7.76
N LEU A 281 15.94 -15.76 -8.79
CA LEU A 281 16.28 -14.35 -8.88
C LEU A 281 15.02 -13.60 -9.32
N GLY A 282 14.41 -12.88 -8.38
CA GLY A 282 13.07 -12.31 -8.52
C GLY A 282 12.02 -13.00 -7.65
N ALA A 283 10.84 -12.38 -7.55
CA ALA A 283 9.66 -12.90 -6.88
C ALA A 283 8.38 -12.66 -7.70
N ASN A 284 7.26 -13.22 -7.25
CA ASN A 284 5.90 -13.11 -7.81
C ASN A 284 5.70 -13.69 -9.21
N ARG A 285 6.56 -14.64 -9.57
CA ARG A 285 6.44 -15.44 -10.79
C ARG A 285 6.90 -16.87 -10.53
N SER A 286 6.49 -17.78 -11.39
CA SER A 286 6.89 -19.18 -11.32
C SER A 286 8.23 -19.39 -12.02
N PHE A 287 9.19 -20.03 -11.35
CA PHE A 287 10.52 -20.33 -11.89
C PHE A 287 10.65 -21.84 -12.13
N PRO A 288 10.72 -22.29 -13.40
CA PRO A 288 10.98 -23.68 -13.73
C PRO A 288 12.48 -24.01 -13.70
N PHE A 289 12.83 -25.17 -13.15
CA PHE A 289 14.19 -25.71 -13.15
C PHE A 289 14.16 -27.18 -13.56
N GLU A 290 14.93 -27.53 -14.59
CA GLU A 290 15.19 -28.94 -14.91
C GLU A 290 16.02 -29.57 -13.80
N ILE A 291 15.69 -30.81 -13.44
CA ILE A 291 16.40 -31.61 -12.45
C ILE A 291 16.69 -33.00 -13.04
N PRO A 292 17.73 -33.71 -12.57
CA PRO A 292 17.92 -35.11 -12.94
C PRO A 292 16.67 -35.92 -12.62
N ALA A 293 16.23 -36.76 -13.57
CA ALA A 293 15.08 -37.64 -13.39
C ALA A 293 15.23 -38.43 -12.08
N THR A 294 14.39 -38.12 -11.11
CA THR A 294 14.50 -38.65 -9.75
C THR A 294 13.18 -39.27 -9.36
N THR A 295 13.22 -40.54 -8.96
CA THR A 295 12.08 -41.27 -8.40
C THR A 295 12.22 -41.38 -6.89
N ALA A 296 11.20 -40.97 -6.13
CA ALA A 296 11.16 -41.05 -4.68
C ALA A 296 9.71 -40.93 -4.14
N ARG A 297 9.49 -41.31 -2.87
CA ARG A 297 8.21 -41.06 -2.16
C ARG A 297 8.21 -39.73 -1.40
N TYR A 298 9.38 -39.27 -0.98
CA TYR A 298 9.55 -38.05 -0.21
C TYR A 298 10.50 -37.13 -0.94
N TYR A 299 10.08 -35.90 -1.17
CA TYR A 299 10.95 -34.81 -1.59
C TYR A 299 11.01 -33.76 -0.48
N MET A 300 12.10 -33.02 -0.43
CA MET A 300 12.26 -31.96 0.55
C MET A 300 12.96 -30.77 -0.08
N ILE A 301 12.44 -29.58 0.19
CA ILE A 301 13.03 -28.31 -0.23
C ILE A 301 13.45 -27.57 1.03
N LYS A 302 14.72 -27.19 1.12
CA LYS A 302 15.26 -26.40 2.23
C LYS A 302 15.65 -25.03 1.76
N LEU A 303 15.18 -23.98 2.42
CA LEU A 303 15.65 -22.61 2.16
C LEU A 303 17.01 -22.43 2.83
N LYS A 304 18.07 -22.36 2.02
CA LYS A 304 19.47 -22.26 2.48
C LYS A 304 19.91 -20.81 2.66
N GLU A 305 19.58 -19.97 1.69
CA GLU A 305 19.87 -18.53 1.66
C GLU A 305 18.60 -17.79 1.29
N GLU A 306 18.31 -16.75 2.07
CA GLU A 306 17.22 -15.81 1.85
C GLU A 306 17.82 -14.44 1.54
N SER A 307 17.21 -13.71 0.63
CA SER A 307 17.62 -12.35 0.29
C SER A 307 17.50 -11.42 1.52
N PRO A 308 18.52 -10.61 1.83
CA PRO A 308 18.44 -9.63 2.93
C PRO A 308 17.69 -8.35 2.54
N LEU A 309 17.25 -8.22 1.28
CA LEU A 309 16.53 -7.04 0.80
C LEU A 309 15.15 -7.00 1.44
N ASP A 310 14.86 -5.89 2.13
CA ASP A 310 13.60 -5.63 2.83
C ASP A 310 13.15 -6.80 3.72
N ALA A 311 14.09 -7.33 4.52
CA ALA A 311 13.90 -8.50 5.38
C ALA A 311 12.84 -8.33 6.49
N TYR A 312 12.36 -7.10 6.72
CA TYR A 312 11.25 -6.80 7.62
C TYR A 312 9.89 -7.18 7.02
N TYR A 313 9.78 -7.36 5.70
CA TYR A 313 8.60 -7.98 5.07
C TYR A 313 8.77 -9.48 4.90
N ASP A 314 7.69 -10.22 5.09
CA ASP A 314 7.70 -11.68 4.99
C ASP A 314 8.13 -12.19 3.61
N PHE A 315 8.96 -13.24 3.59
CA PHE A 315 9.17 -14.05 2.39
C PHE A 315 8.20 -15.23 2.38
N LEU A 316 7.50 -15.39 1.25
CA LEU A 316 6.48 -16.42 1.08
C LEU A 316 6.84 -17.34 -0.10
N VAL A 317 6.30 -18.55 -0.09
CA VAL A 317 6.22 -19.41 -1.29
C VAL A 317 4.77 -19.73 -1.56
N GLY A 318 4.32 -19.38 -2.77
CA GLY A 318 2.95 -19.60 -3.23
C GLY A 318 2.72 -21.02 -3.71
N GLU A 319 3.61 -21.54 -4.54
CA GLU A 319 3.41 -22.81 -5.25
C GLU A 319 4.74 -23.56 -5.37
N ILE A 320 4.67 -24.88 -5.27
CA ILE A 320 5.76 -25.81 -5.55
C ILE A 320 5.21 -27.04 -6.26
N GLU A 321 5.63 -27.26 -7.50
CA GLU A 321 5.23 -28.45 -8.26
C GLU A 321 6.43 -29.21 -8.80
N LEU A 322 6.44 -30.52 -8.56
CA LEU A 322 7.40 -31.47 -9.14
C LEU A 322 6.77 -32.08 -10.39
N LEU A 323 7.32 -31.80 -11.55
CA LEU A 323 6.70 -32.08 -12.84
C LEU A 323 7.56 -33.02 -13.69
N LYS A 324 6.93 -33.69 -14.66
CA LYS A 324 7.65 -34.28 -15.80
C LYS A 324 8.05 -33.18 -16.78
N LYS A 325 8.97 -33.50 -17.71
CA LYS A 325 9.60 -32.49 -18.59
C LYS A 325 8.60 -31.54 -19.28
N ASP A 326 7.56 -32.07 -19.91
CA ASP A 326 6.59 -31.29 -20.72
C ASP A 326 5.32 -30.87 -19.95
N GLU A 327 5.25 -31.14 -18.64
CA GLU A 327 4.08 -30.76 -17.84
C GLU A 327 4.15 -29.29 -17.40
N ILE A 328 3.00 -28.63 -17.31
CA ILE A 328 2.87 -27.23 -16.90
C ILE A 328 2.27 -27.18 -15.48
N PRO A 329 2.72 -26.26 -14.61
CA PRO A 329 2.13 -26.09 -13.28
C PRO A 329 0.66 -25.64 -13.37
N LEU A 330 -0.12 -25.95 -12.35
CA LEU A 330 -1.53 -25.58 -12.21
C LEU A 330 -1.71 -24.05 -12.23
N TYR A 331 -0.82 -23.31 -11.59
CA TYR A 331 -0.75 -21.86 -11.72
C TYR A 331 0.27 -21.45 -12.80
N SER A 332 -0.26 -21.13 -13.98
CA SER A 332 0.52 -20.69 -15.15
C SER A 332 -0.29 -19.64 -15.92
N PRO A 333 -0.23 -18.35 -15.51
CA PRO A 333 -1.04 -17.32 -16.10
C PRO A 333 -0.59 -16.95 -17.52
N GLY A 334 -1.57 -16.84 -18.43
CA GLY A 334 -1.37 -16.33 -19.79
C GLY A 334 -1.08 -14.83 -19.82
N ILE A 335 -1.54 -14.11 -18.79
CA ILE A 335 -1.25 -12.69 -18.57
C ILE A 335 0.08 -12.54 -17.80
N PRO A 336 1.08 -11.81 -18.34
CA PRO A 336 2.32 -11.54 -17.63
C PRO A 336 2.05 -10.65 -16.41
N TYR A 337 2.84 -10.82 -15.35
CA TYR A 337 2.72 -10.04 -14.11
C TYR A 337 1.31 -10.06 -13.49
N HIS A 338 0.57 -11.15 -13.70
CA HIS A 338 -0.83 -11.28 -13.28
C HIS A 338 -1.11 -10.79 -11.85
N LEU A 339 -0.31 -11.20 -10.85
CA LEU A 339 -0.54 -10.80 -9.45
C LEU A 339 -0.38 -9.29 -9.22
N GLU A 340 0.47 -8.62 -10.00
CA GLU A 340 0.65 -7.17 -9.93
C GLU A 340 -0.59 -6.47 -10.50
N LYS A 341 -1.10 -6.99 -11.62
CA LYS A 341 -2.29 -6.47 -12.31
C LYS A 341 -3.60 -6.71 -11.56
N THR A 342 -3.62 -7.66 -10.62
CA THR A 342 -4.72 -7.90 -9.69
C THR A 342 -4.50 -7.26 -8.31
N VAL A 343 -3.48 -6.41 -8.16
CA VAL A 343 -3.19 -5.68 -6.91
C VAL A 343 -2.82 -6.64 -5.76
N SER A 344 -2.47 -7.90 -6.04
CA SER A 344 -2.06 -8.89 -5.04
C SER A 344 -0.59 -8.79 -4.63
N THR A 345 0.21 -8.09 -5.43
CA THR A 345 1.57 -7.67 -5.08
C THR A 345 1.98 -6.35 -5.73
N LYS A 346 2.89 -5.60 -5.10
CA LYS A 346 3.46 -4.37 -5.64
C LYS A 346 4.14 -4.70 -6.97
N ALA A 347 3.92 -3.88 -7.99
CA ALA A 347 4.63 -4.03 -9.25
C ALA A 347 6.12 -3.70 -9.11
N ALA A 348 7.00 -4.48 -9.74
CA ALA A 348 8.43 -4.17 -9.72
C ALA A 348 8.76 -2.95 -10.59
N ASP A 349 8.03 -2.79 -11.70
CA ASP A 349 8.18 -1.70 -12.67
C ASP A 349 6.80 -1.28 -13.17
N TYR A 350 6.61 0.01 -13.43
CA TYR A 350 5.38 0.54 -14.01
C TYR A 350 5.09 -0.04 -15.41
N ALA A 351 6.13 -0.33 -16.19
CA ALA A 351 6.01 -0.92 -17.52
C ALA A 351 5.32 -2.31 -17.52
N HIS A 352 5.29 -3.00 -16.38
CA HIS A 352 4.59 -4.28 -16.23
C HIS A 352 3.10 -4.16 -16.54
N PHE A 353 2.48 -3.03 -16.20
CA PHE A 353 1.07 -2.81 -16.47
C PHE A 353 0.78 -2.61 -17.97
N ASN A 354 1.77 -2.19 -18.76
CA ASN A 354 1.64 -1.98 -20.21
C ASN A 354 2.06 -3.21 -21.02
N THR A 355 2.61 -4.24 -20.38
CA THR A 355 3.09 -5.45 -21.06
C THR A 355 1.93 -6.40 -21.34
N THR A 356 1.72 -6.79 -22.60
CA THR A 356 0.66 -7.71 -23.01
C THR A 356 1.23 -8.99 -23.61
N GLY A 357 0.55 -10.11 -23.33
CA GLY A 357 0.96 -11.45 -23.76
C GLY A 357 2.16 -12.02 -23.00
N ASN A 358 2.09 -13.33 -22.72
CA ASN A 358 3.18 -14.04 -22.04
C ASN A 358 3.88 -14.97 -23.05
N PRO A 359 5.14 -14.70 -23.42
CA PRO A 359 5.87 -15.52 -24.39
C PRO A 359 6.16 -16.94 -23.86
N ASP A 360 6.03 -17.17 -22.56
CA ASP A 360 6.36 -18.42 -21.88
C ASP A 360 5.15 -19.36 -21.70
N THR A 361 3.97 -19.02 -22.24
CA THR A 361 2.76 -19.87 -22.15
C THR A 361 2.15 -20.16 -23.52
N GLU A 362 1.51 -21.33 -23.67
CA GLU A 362 0.68 -21.60 -24.84
C GLU A 362 -0.56 -20.70 -24.79
N GLU A 363 -0.81 -19.94 -25.85
CA GLU A 363 -2.02 -19.14 -26.02
C GLU A 363 -3.23 -20.05 -26.24
N LYS A 364 -3.86 -20.45 -25.13
CA LYS A 364 -5.19 -21.06 -25.12
C LYS A 364 -6.13 -20.18 -24.32
N TYR A 365 -7.15 -19.69 -25.00
CA TYR A 365 -8.12 -18.77 -24.44
C TYR A 365 -9.45 -19.47 -24.20
N LEU A 366 -10.08 -19.14 -23.08
CA LEU A 366 -11.46 -19.54 -22.79
C LEU A 366 -12.42 -18.60 -23.51
N SER A 367 -13.52 -19.11 -24.06
CA SER A 367 -14.62 -18.24 -24.46
C SER A 367 -15.44 -17.87 -23.23
N ARG A 368 -16.07 -16.68 -23.24
CA ARG A 368 -16.95 -16.28 -22.14
C ARG A 368 -18.15 -17.22 -22.01
N GLU A 369 -18.61 -17.78 -23.12
CA GLU A 369 -19.73 -18.72 -23.22
C GLU A 369 -19.41 -20.09 -22.61
N ASP A 370 -18.12 -20.41 -22.42
CA ASP A 370 -17.68 -21.66 -21.79
C ASP A 370 -17.72 -21.59 -20.25
N ILE A 371 -17.96 -20.41 -19.68
CA ILE A 371 -17.95 -20.18 -18.24
C ILE A 371 -19.34 -20.47 -17.66
N ILE A 372 -19.40 -21.43 -16.74
CA ILE A 372 -20.62 -21.88 -16.07
C ILE A 372 -20.57 -21.43 -14.61
N ASP A 373 -21.61 -20.72 -14.18
CA ASP A 373 -21.81 -20.38 -12.77
C ASP A 373 -22.56 -21.51 -12.04
N LEU A 374 -21.85 -22.18 -11.14
CA LEU A 374 -22.36 -23.27 -10.29
C LEU A 374 -22.64 -22.80 -8.86
N THR A 375 -22.61 -21.50 -8.58
CA THR A 375 -22.68 -20.96 -7.21
C THR A 375 -23.91 -21.45 -6.46
N ALA A 376 -25.08 -21.44 -7.10
CA ALA A 376 -26.34 -21.91 -6.50
C ALA A 376 -26.40 -23.43 -6.26
N MET A 377 -25.46 -24.21 -6.82
CA MET A 377 -25.40 -25.67 -6.65
C MET A 377 -24.52 -26.11 -5.48
N MET A 378 -23.65 -25.22 -4.96
CA MET A 378 -22.78 -25.56 -3.83
C MET A 378 -23.57 -25.48 -2.51
N LYS A 379 -23.53 -26.56 -1.74
CA LYS A 379 -24.10 -26.67 -0.40
C LYS A 379 -23.15 -26.06 0.63
N GLU A 380 -23.65 -25.81 1.84
CA GLU A 380 -22.88 -25.22 2.94
C GLU A 380 -21.64 -26.04 3.33
N ASP A 381 -21.67 -27.36 3.17
CA ASP A 381 -20.53 -28.25 3.43
C ASP A 381 -19.46 -28.23 2.33
N GLY A 382 -19.66 -27.43 1.28
CA GLY A 382 -18.76 -27.33 0.12
C GLY A 382 -18.95 -28.44 -0.92
N SER A 383 -19.95 -29.32 -0.76
CA SER A 383 -20.32 -30.31 -1.79
C SER A 383 -21.24 -29.69 -2.84
N LEU A 384 -21.10 -30.11 -4.09
CA LEU A 384 -22.01 -29.78 -5.18
C LEU A 384 -22.33 -31.03 -6.00
N ASP A 385 -23.59 -31.16 -6.40
CA ASP A 385 -24.06 -32.21 -7.29
C ASP A 385 -24.23 -31.60 -8.69
N TRP A 386 -23.45 -32.10 -9.66
CA TRP A 386 -23.43 -31.55 -11.01
C TRP A 386 -23.40 -32.67 -12.04
N ASP A 387 -24.30 -32.59 -13.03
CA ASP A 387 -24.23 -33.41 -14.25
C ASP A 387 -23.15 -32.83 -15.16
N VAL A 388 -21.92 -33.33 -14.97
CA VAL A 388 -20.73 -32.76 -15.57
C VAL A 388 -20.70 -33.14 -17.05
N PRO A 389 -20.69 -32.16 -17.98
CA PRO A 389 -20.61 -32.47 -19.41
C PRO A 389 -19.34 -33.25 -19.73
N GLU A 390 -19.35 -34.00 -20.83
CA GLU A 390 -18.18 -34.75 -21.30
C GLU A 390 -16.92 -33.88 -21.40
N GLY A 391 -15.76 -34.48 -21.16
CA GLY A 391 -14.45 -33.80 -21.16
C GLY A 391 -13.89 -33.52 -19.76
N SER A 392 -12.77 -32.80 -19.70
CA SER A 392 -12.15 -32.40 -18.43
C SER A 392 -12.57 -30.98 -18.07
N TRP A 393 -12.85 -30.72 -16.79
CA TRP A 393 -13.35 -29.45 -16.29
C TRP A 393 -12.50 -28.94 -15.13
N THR A 394 -12.34 -27.62 -15.05
CA THR A 394 -11.79 -26.92 -13.90
C THR A 394 -12.94 -26.23 -13.18
N ILE A 395 -13.00 -26.38 -11.86
CA ILE A 395 -13.93 -25.69 -10.97
C ILE A 395 -13.10 -24.79 -10.04
N ILE A 396 -13.43 -23.50 -10.01
CA ILE A 396 -12.88 -22.50 -9.11
C ILE A 396 -13.91 -22.24 -8.01
N ARG A 397 -13.54 -22.49 -6.74
CA ARG A 397 -14.27 -21.96 -5.58
C ARG A 397 -13.61 -20.64 -5.21
N PHE A 398 -14.31 -19.53 -5.46
CA PHE A 398 -13.81 -18.18 -5.29
C PHE A 398 -14.49 -17.51 -4.11
N GLY A 399 -13.69 -16.81 -3.30
CA GLY A 399 -14.17 -16.08 -2.14
C GLY A 399 -13.16 -15.05 -1.69
N TYR A 400 -13.30 -14.57 -0.46
CA TYR A 400 -12.39 -13.57 0.11
C TYR A 400 -12.13 -13.79 1.60
N THR A 401 -11.04 -13.19 2.07
CA THR A 401 -10.57 -13.20 3.46
C THR A 401 -9.98 -11.84 3.82
N THR A 402 -9.66 -11.60 5.10
CA THR A 402 -8.87 -10.44 5.53
C THR A 402 -7.44 -10.49 4.97
N THR A 403 -6.82 -9.33 4.78
CA THR A 403 -5.38 -9.21 4.48
C THR A 403 -4.52 -9.49 5.71
N GLY A 404 -5.10 -9.42 6.91
CA GLY A 404 -4.40 -9.56 8.19
C GLY A 404 -3.46 -8.39 8.52
N LYS A 405 -3.53 -7.29 7.76
CA LYS A 405 -2.68 -6.12 7.97
C LYS A 405 -3.16 -5.30 9.15
N THR A 406 -2.21 -4.75 9.89
CA THR A 406 -2.43 -3.94 11.08
C THR A 406 -1.77 -2.58 10.91
N ASN A 407 -2.25 -1.60 11.67
CA ASN A 407 -1.54 -0.32 11.80
C ASN A 407 -0.15 -0.55 12.43
N GLY A 408 0.78 0.35 12.16
CA GLY A 408 2.12 0.31 12.70
C GLY A 408 2.90 1.61 12.51
N PRO A 409 4.03 1.75 13.22
CA PRO A 409 4.42 1.04 14.42
C PRO A 409 3.61 1.58 15.62
N ALA A 410 2.69 0.77 16.12
CA ALA A 410 1.74 1.13 17.18
C ALA A 410 2.16 0.50 18.51
N THR A 411 1.68 1.05 19.63
CA THR A 411 1.85 0.36 20.92
C THR A 411 0.99 -0.90 20.94
N PRO A 412 1.28 -1.86 21.84
CA PRO A 412 0.48 -3.09 21.94
C PRO A 412 -1.01 -2.82 22.15
N GLU A 413 -1.37 -1.75 22.87
CA GLU A 413 -2.76 -1.36 23.14
C GLU A 413 -3.48 -0.75 21.92
N GLY A 414 -2.75 -0.09 21.02
CA GLY A 414 -3.32 0.51 19.82
C GLY A 414 -3.19 -0.33 18.55
N THR A 415 -2.45 -1.45 18.61
CA THR A 415 -2.27 -2.36 17.47
C THR A 415 -3.56 -3.14 17.18
N GLY A 416 -4.02 -3.10 15.93
CA GLY A 416 -5.06 -4.00 15.44
C GLY A 416 -5.26 -3.90 13.93
N LEU A 417 -6.26 -4.61 13.41
CA LEU A 417 -6.47 -4.71 11.98
C LEU A 417 -6.75 -3.34 11.34
N GLU A 418 -6.28 -3.15 10.12
CA GLU A 418 -6.60 -2.01 9.27
C GLU A 418 -8.04 -2.08 8.78
N CYS A 419 -8.80 -0.98 8.87
CA CYS A 419 -10.17 -0.93 8.38
C CYS A 419 -10.24 -1.15 6.86
N ASP A 420 -11.35 -1.71 6.36
CA ASP A 420 -11.60 -1.84 4.92
C ASP A 420 -11.76 -0.48 4.27
N LYS A 421 -10.80 -0.10 3.42
CA LYS A 421 -10.73 1.22 2.79
C LYS A 421 -11.73 1.37 1.63
N MET A 422 -12.40 0.29 1.23
CA MET A 422 -13.47 0.31 0.23
C MET A 422 -14.86 0.31 0.90
N ASP A 423 -14.97 0.39 2.23
CA ASP A 423 -16.25 0.36 2.95
C ASP A 423 -16.38 1.49 3.99
N LYS A 424 -17.40 2.35 3.80
CA LYS A 424 -17.68 3.48 4.70
C LYS A 424 -17.97 3.01 6.14
N ALA A 425 -18.68 1.90 6.32
CA ALA A 425 -19.01 1.41 7.65
C ALA A 425 -17.77 0.97 8.44
N ALA A 426 -16.77 0.41 7.74
CA ALA A 426 -15.49 0.07 8.36
C ALA A 426 -14.73 1.33 8.79
N LEU A 427 -14.75 2.39 7.97
CA LEU A 427 -14.16 3.68 8.32
C LEU A 427 -14.90 4.36 9.48
N ASP A 428 -16.23 4.31 9.51
CA ASP A 428 -17.04 4.85 10.60
C ASP A 428 -16.71 4.18 11.94
N ILE A 429 -16.60 2.84 11.95
CA ILE A 429 -16.15 2.09 13.13
C ILE A 429 -14.77 2.56 13.59
N HIS A 430 -13.84 2.80 12.65
CA HIS A 430 -12.52 3.30 12.97
C HIS A 430 -12.57 4.70 13.60
N PHE A 431 -13.27 5.63 12.95
CA PHE A 431 -13.41 7.02 13.36
C PHE A 431 -14.07 7.12 14.75
N ASP A 432 -15.15 6.37 14.98
CA ASP A 432 -15.92 6.39 16.23
C ASP A 432 -15.10 5.88 17.44
N ASN A 433 -14.16 4.97 17.22
CA ASN A 433 -13.39 4.36 18.30
C ASN A 433 -12.15 5.14 18.73
N TYR A 434 -11.74 6.15 17.96
CA TYR A 434 -10.58 6.98 18.29
C TYR A 434 -10.76 8.47 17.96
N ALA A 435 -10.94 8.83 16.68
CA ALA A 435 -11.09 10.24 16.28
C ALA A 435 -12.24 10.94 17.00
N ARG A 436 -13.39 10.27 17.17
CA ARG A 436 -14.52 10.82 17.94
C ARG A 436 -14.17 11.04 19.41
N LYS A 437 -13.39 10.16 20.03
CA LYS A 437 -12.93 10.33 21.42
C LYS A 437 -11.95 11.50 21.55
N LEU A 438 -11.09 11.73 20.56
CA LEU A 438 -10.25 12.93 20.52
C LEU A 438 -11.11 14.19 20.51
N ILE A 439 -12.15 14.23 19.66
CA ILE A 439 -13.10 15.36 19.58
C ILE A 439 -13.81 15.59 20.91
N GLU A 440 -14.31 14.53 21.53
CA GLU A 440 -14.99 14.59 22.84
C GLU A 440 -14.09 15.19 23.93
N HIS A 441 -12.82 14.74 24.01
CA HIS A 441 -11.87 15.24 25.00
C HIS A 441 -11.29 16.62 24.65
N ALA A 442 -11.26 16.98 23.37
CA ALA A 442 -10.89 18.32 22.94
C ALA A 442 -11.95 19.35 23.37
N GLY A 443 -13.24 18.98 23.38
CA GLY A 443 -14.33 19.86 23.80
C GLY A 443 -14.31 21.18 23.02
N ASP A 444 -14.31 22.31 23.74
CA ASP A 444 -14.30 23.66 23.17
C ASP A 444 -13.03 24.01 22.37
N HIS A 445 -11.98 23.17 22.46
CA HIS A 445 -10.80 23.32 21.62
C HIS A 445 -11.01 22.81 20.19
N THR A 446 -12.04 22.00 19.92
CA THR A 446 -12.34 21.46 18.58
C THR A 446 -12.67 22.58 17.59
N GLY A 447 -12.06 22.54 16.42
CA GLY A 447 -12.20 23.57 15.39
C GLY A 447 -11.50 24.89 15.72
N ASN A 448 -10.78 24.98 16.85
CA ASN A 448 -9.96 26.13 17.23
C ASN A 448 -8.50 25.73 17.51
N THR A 449 -8.22 25.12 18.66
CA THR A 449 -6.86 24.63 18.95
C THR A 449 -6.63 23.26 18.31
N PHE A 450 -7.60 22.34 18.44
CA PHE A 450 -7.59 21.06 17.73
C PHE A 450 -8.24 21.25 16.36
N LYS A 451 -7.44 21.20 15.29
CA LYS A 451 -7.83 21.70 13.96
C LYS A 451 -8.03 20.63 12.91
N PHE A 452 -7.30 19.52 12.98
CA PHE A 452 -7.27 18.55 11.89
C PHE A 452 -6.94 17.15 12.36
N LEU A 453 -7.28 16.19 11.52
CA LEU A 453 -6.76 14.83 11.58
C LEU A 453 -5.82 14.61 10.40
N LEU A 454 -4.76 13.84 10.64
CA LEU A 454 -3.81 13.41 9.64
C LEU A 454 -4.11 11.96 9.21
N ILE A 455 -4.14 11.72 7.90
CA ILE A 455 -3.90 10.40 7.31
C ILE A 455 -2.47 10.42 6.77
N ASP A 456 -1.57 9.64 7.36
CA ASP A 456 -0.20 9.56 6.86
C ASP A 456 -0.09 8.67 5.61
N SER A 457 1.12 8.54 5.07
CA SER A 457 1.40 7.69 3.92
C SER A 457 0.96 6.23 4.12
N TRP A 458 0.59 5.60 3.01
CA TRP A 458 -0.05 4.28 3.03
C TRP A 458 0.98 3.15 3.15
N GLU A 459 1.06 2.50 4.32
CA GLU A 459 1.97 1.37 4.58
C GLU A 459 1.26 0.06 4.89
N CYS A 460 -0.07 -0.02 4.69
CA CYS A 460 -0.87 -1.22 4.93
C CYS A 460 -0.99 -2.16 3.72
N GLN A 461 -0.05 -2.05 2.76
CA GLN A 461 0.02 -2.88 1.55
C GLN A 461 -1.26 -2.80 0.70
N TYR A 462 -1.80 -3.92 0.25
CA TYR A 462 -2.91 -3.95 -0.70
C TYR A 462 -4.23 -4.39 -0.08
N GLN A 463 -5.32 -3.99 -0.72
CA GLN A 463 -6.60 -4.67 -0.68
C GLN A 463 -7.14 -4.77 -2.10
N ASN A 464 -7.79 -5.89 -2.43
CA ASN A 464 -8.33 -6.10 -3.77
C ASN A 464 -9.71 -6.76 -3.75
N TRP A 465 -10.37 -6.76 -2.59
CA TRP A 465 -11.75 -7.20 -2.47
C TRP A 465 -12.44 -6.45 -1.32
N ARG A 466 -13.76 -6.39 -1.34
CA ARG A 466 -14.64 -5.99 -0.21
C ARG A 466 -15.88 -6.88 -0.19
N ASP A 467 -16.66 -6.81 0.88
CA ASP A 467 -17.97 -7.45 0.87
C ASP A 467 -18.86 -6.87 -0.24
N ARG A 468 -19.55 -7.71 -1.02
CA ARG A 468 -20.36 -7.29 -2.18
C ARG A 468 -19.61 -6.49 -3.25
N PHE A 469 -18.31 -6.80 -3.47
CA PHE A 469 -17.51 -6.15 -4.53
C PHE A 469 -18.11 -6.36 -5.92
N GLU A 470 -18.75 -7.51 -6.16
CA GLU A 470 -19.40 -7.85 -7.42
C GLU A 470 -20.50 -6.85 -7.81
N GLU A 471 -21.25 -6.35 -6.84
CA GLU A 471 -22.29 -5.34 -7.07
C GLU A 471 -21.70 -3.97 -7.34
N ALA A 472 -20.66 -3.59 -6.58
CA ALA A 472 -19.94 -2.34 -6.80
C ALA A 472 -19.28 -2.31 -8.19
N PHE A 473 -18.66 -3.42 -8.59
CA PHE A 473 -18.06 -3.57 -9.91
C PHE A 473 -19.11 -3.45 -11.02
N GLU A 474 -20.23 -4.18 -10.92
CA GLU A 474 -21.29 -4.11 -11.93
C GLU A 474 -21.92 -2.72 -12.00
N GLY A 475 -22.13 -2.06 -10.86
CA GLY A 475 -22.61 -0.68 -10.80
C GLY A 475 -21.67 0.33 -11.47
N ASN A 476 -20.35 0.19 -11.25
CA ASN A 476 -19.35 1.13 -11.75
C ASN A 476 -18.95 0.87 -13.21
N ARG A 477 -18.96 -0.40 -13.66
CA ARG A 477 -18.45 -0.82 -14.98
C ARG A 477 -19.55 -1.22 -15.97
N GLY A 478 -20.77 -1.48 -15.49
CA GLY A 478 -21.92 -1.82 -16.32
C GLY A 478 -21.96 -3.27 -16.82
N TYR A 479 -21.15 -4.17 -16.22
CA TYR A 479 -21.20 -5.61 -16.50
C TYR A 479 -20.79 -6.44 -15.28
N SER A 480 -21.36 -7.63 -15.15
CA SER A 480 -21.03 -8.56 -14.07
C SER A 480 -19.57 -9.06 -14.12
N ILE A 481 -18.91 -9.05 -12.96
CA ILE A 481 -17.56 -9.61 -12.75
C ILE A 481 -17.53 -11.14 -12.75
N ILE A 482 -18.67 -11.80 -12.49
CA ILE A 482 -18.72 -13.25 -12.22
C ILE A 482 -18.11 -14.10 -13.36
N PRO A 483 -18.41 -13.85 -14.65
CA PRO A 483 -17.79 -14.61 -15.75
C PRO A 483 -16.30 -14.35 -15.93
N TRP A 484 -15.75 -13.30 -15.30
CA TRP A 484 -14.35 -12.89 -15.38
C TRP A 484 -13.49 -13.34 -14.20
N ILE A 485 -14.09 -13.97 -13.18
CA ILE A 485 -13.37 -14.55 -12.05
C ILE A 485 -12.19 -15.45 -12.49
N PRO A 486 -12.30 -16.29 -13.54
CA PRO A 486 -11.15 -17.07 -14.00
C PRO A 486 -9.93 -16.21 -14.36
N VAL A 487 -10.13 -14.98 -14.86
CA VAL A 487 -9.03 -14.04 -15.15
C VAL A 487 -8.33 -13.61 -13.87
N LEU A 488 -9.05 -13.34 -12.77
CA LEU A 488 -8.46 -13.04 -11.46
C LEU A 488 -7.67 -14.22 -10.86
N CYS A 489 -7.95 -15.44 -11.34
CA CYS A 489 -7.32 -16.70 -10.91
C CYS A 489 -6.23 -17.20 -11.89
N GLY A 490 -5.81 -16.34 -12.84
CA GLY A 490 -4.71 -16.62 -13.77
C GLY A 490 -5.11 -17.34 -15.06
N GLU A 491 -6.38 -17.40 -15.43
CA GLU A 491 -6.78 -17.82 -16.78
C GLU A 491 -6.91 -16.60 -17.72
N THR A 492 -7.10 -16.86 -19.02
CA THR A 492 -7.28 -15.81 -20.03
C THR A 492 -8.59 -16.07 -20.77
N ILE A 493 -9.47 -15.07 -20.81
CA ILE A 493 -10.77 -15.12 -21.48
C ILE A 493 -10.74 -14.22 -22.71
N GLY A 494 -11.19 -14.75 -23.85
CA GLY A 494 -11.16 -14.09 -25.15
C GLY A 494 -9.74 -14.03 -25.70
N ASP A 495 -9.00 -12.99 -25.35
CA ASP A 495 -7.60 -12.80 -25.69
C ASP A 495 -6.88 -12.01 -24.58
N ASN A 496 -5.58 -11.76 -24.79
CA ASN A 496 -4.77 -11.01 -23.84
C ASN A 496 -5.27 -9.57 -23.67
N GLU A 497 -5.64 -8.88 -24.76
CA GLU A 497 -6.09 -7.48 -24.71
C GLU A 497 -7.38 -7.33 -23.90
N LEU A 498 -8.33 -8.22 -24.13
CA LEU A 498 -9.63 -8.21 -23.45
C LEU A 498 -9.51 -8.56 -21.96
N SER A 499 -8.67 -9.54 -21.62
CA SER A 499 -8.40 -9.88 -20.21
C SER A 499 -7.66 -8.75 -19.47
N GLU A 500 -6.76 -8.03 -20.17
CA GLU A 500 -6.08 -6.85 -19.62
C GLU A 500 -7.05 -5.68 -19.40
N ALA A 501 -7.98 -5.45 -20.33
CA ALA A 501 -9.03 -4.45 -20.17
C ALA A 501 -9.91 -4.74 -18.94
N PHE A 502 -10.27 -6.00 -18.71
CA PHE A 502 -10.96 -6.42 -17.49
C PHE A 502 -10.11 -6.15 -16.23
N LEU A 503 -8.82 -6.50 -16.24
CA LEU A 503 -7.93 -6.25 -15.09
C LEU A 503 -7.76 -4.75 -14.82
N TYR A 504 -7.76 -3.92 -15.88
CA TYR A 504 -7.79 -2.47 -15.75
C TYR A 504 -9.07 -2.00 -15.05
N ASP A 505 -10.25 -2.44 -15.52
CA ASP A 505 -11.55 -2.10 -14.91
C ASP A 505 -11.64 -2.58 -13.45
N PHE A 506 -11.00 -3.71 -13.13
CA PHE A 506 -10.87 -4.21 -11.75
C PHE A 506 -10.06 -3.26 -10.87
N ARG A 507 -8.87 -2.84 -11.33
CA ARG A 507 -8.04 -1.85 -10.60
C ARG A 507 -8.75 -0.51 -10.47
N LYS A 508 -9.42 -0.06 -11.52
CA LYS A 508 -10.18 1.20 -11.53
C LYS A 508 -11.33 1.20 -10.54
N THR A 509 -12.06 0.09 -10.43
CA THR A 509 -13.13 -0.06 -9.42
C THR A 509 -12.56 -0.01 -8.00
N ILE A 510 -11.41 -0.66 -7.74
CA ILE A 510 -10.73 -0.56 -6.44
C ILE A 510 -10.35 0.89 -6.13
N ALA A 511 -9.79 1.60 -7.10
CA ALA A 511 -9.38 3.00 -6.96
C ALA A 511 -10.54 3.91 -6.58
N GLU A 512 -11.61 3.89 -7.37
CA GLU A 512 -12.81 4.71 -7.14
C GLU A 512 -13.46 4.41 -5.79
N LEU A 513 -13.51 3.14 -5.38
CA LEU A 513 -14.06 2.77 -4.08
C LEU A 513 -13.23 3.30 -2.91
N ILE A 514 -11.90 3.29 -3.00
CA ILE A 514 -11.04 3.85 -1.93
C ILE A 514 -11.11 5.39 -1.94
N GLU A 515 -11.11 6.02 -3.11
CA GLU A 515 -11.30 7.46 -3.26
C GLU A 515 -12.58 7.94 -2.58
N GLU A 516 -13.71 7.28 -2.84
CA GLU A 516 -15.03 7.68 -2.35
C GLU A 516 -15.28 7.25 -0.91
N ASN A 517 -14.99 6.00 -0.56
CA ASN A 517 -15.38 5.43 0.73
C ASN A 517 -14.36 5.68 1.83
N TYR A 518 -13.11 5.98 1.49
CA TYR A 518 -12.08 6.30 2.47
C TYR A 518 -11.71 7.78 2.45
N TYR A 519 -11.13 8.31 1.37
CA TYR A 519 -10.63 9.69 1.37
C TYR A 519 -11.75 10.74 1.43
N LEU A 520 -12.74 10.66 0.53
CA LEU A 520 -13.87 11.59 0.53
C LEU A 520 -14.72 11.43 1.80
N HIS A 521 -15.03 10.20 2.21
CA HIS A 521 -15.80 9.98 3.44
C HIS A 521 -15.07 10.46 4.70
N PHE A 522 -13.76 10.26 4.81
CA PHE A 522 -12.97 10.79 5.93
C PHE A 522 -13.00 12.33 5.95
N LYS A 523 -12.89 12.96 4.78
CA LYS A 523 -13.07 14.40 4.63
C LYS A 523 -14.44 14.87 5.13
N GLU A 524 -15.53 14.18 4.76
CA GLU A 524 -16.89 14.47 5.22
C GLU A 524 -17.00 14.34 6.75
N LEU A 525 -16.41 13.31 7.34
CA LEU A 525 -16.37 13.09 8.79
C LEU A 525 -15.60 14.20 9.52
N CYS A 526 -14.44 14.62 9.01
CA CYS A 526 -13.69 15.76 9.55
C CYS A 526 -14.54 17.04 9.52
N GLN A 527 -15.12 17.38 8.37
CA GLN A 527 -15.94 18.59 8.21
C GLN A 527 -17.16 18.59 9.12
N ALA A 528 -17.85 17.45 9.27
CA ALA A 528 -18.99 17.30 10.16
C ALA A 528 -18.63 17.59 11.64
N ASN A 529 -17.35 17.48 12.00
CA ASN A 529 -16.82 17.73 13.33
C ASN A 529 -15.97 19.01 13.42
N SER A 530 -16.08 19.92 12.44
CA SER A 530 -15.32 21.18 12.39
C SER A 530 -13.80 21.00 12.36
N LEU A 531 -13.33 19.90 11.78
CA LEU A 531 -11.93 19.59 11.55
C LEU A 531 -11.59 19.62 10.07
N GLU A 532 -10.32 19.87 9.78
CA GLU A 532 -9.71 19.67 8.47
C GLU A 532 -9.16 18.24 8.34
N MET A 533 -8.99 17.81 7.11
CA MET A 533 -8.27 16.60 6.73
C MET A 533 -6.93 16.99 6.11
N HIS A 534 -5.84 16.64 6.80
CA HIS A 534 -4.49 16.70 6.24
C HIS A 534 -4.12 15.27 5.83
N ALA A 535 -3.48 15.08 4.69
CA ALA A 535 -3.16 13.73 4.25
C ALA A 535 -1.96 13.65 3.31
N GLU A 536 -1.16 12.61 3.51
CA GLU A 536 -0.24 12.10 2.51
C GLU A 536 -0.95 11.04 1.67
N VAL A 537 -1.49 11.48 0.54
CA VAL A 537 -1.97 10.53 -0.47
C VAL A 537 -0.73 9.88 -1.10
N ILE A 538 -0.71 8.56 -1.21
CA ILE A 538 0.48 7.83 -1.64
C ILE A 538 1.12 8.38 -2.93
N TYR A 539 2.45 8.31 -3.03
CA TYR A 539 3.30 8.84 -4.10
C TYR A 539 3.03 8.33 -5.54
N GLY A 540 2.05 7.45 -5.75
CA GLY A 540 1.77 6.83 -7.05
C GLY A 540 2.81 5.76 -7.46
N HIS A 541 3.09 5.67 -8.75
CA HIS A 541 3.96 4.66 -9.38
C HIS A 541 3.46 3.24 -9.20
N THR A 542 4.28 2.33 -8.67
CA THR A 542 3.92 0.93 -8.44
C THR A 542 3.41 0.70 -7.03
N ASN A 543 3.32 1.75 -6.20
CA ASN A 543 2.89 1.64 -4.81
C ASN A 543 1.36 1.46 -4.70
N TYR A 544 0.90 1.10 -3.50
CA TYR A 544 -0.51 0.81 -3.23
C TYR A 544 -1.20 1.90 -2.42
N PRO A 545 -2.48 2.19 -2.66
CA PRO A 545 -3.38 1.49 -3.57
C PRO A 545 -3.22 1.98 -5.02
N PRO A 546 -3.87 1.32 -6.00
CA PRO A 546 -3.83 1.73 -7.40
C PRO A 546 -4.73 2.96 -7.66
N LEU A 547 -4.52 4.05 -6.93
CA LEU A 547 -5.35 5.25 -6.90
C LEU A 547 -5.08 6.23 -8.06
N ASP A 548 -6.08 7.04 -8.37
CA ASP A 548 -5.87 8.34 -9.03
C ASP A 548 -5.36 9.34 -7.96
N ILE A 549 -4.04 9.46 -7.84
CA ILE A 549 -3.39 10.28 -6.81
C ILE A 549 -3.75 11.76 -6.96
N LEU A 550 -3.84 12.23 -8.20
CA LEU A 550 -4.18 13.61 -8.49
C LEU A 550 -5.61 13.88 -7.98
N LYS A 551 -6.60 13.10 -8.43
CA LYS A 551 -8.00 13.24 -8.00
C LYS A 551 -8.17 13.08 -6.50
N THR A 552 -7.49 12.12 -5.89
CA THR A 552 -7.61 11.87 -4.44
C THR A 552 -7.17 13.09 -3.63
N ASN A 553 -6.10 13.78 -4.04
CA ASN A 553 -5.66 15.02 -3.39
C ASN A 553 -6.68 16.17 -3.45
N SER A 554 -7.68 16.12 -4.36
CA SER A 554 -8.75 17.12 -4.40
C SER A 554 -9.63 17.11 -3.14
N TYR A 555 -9.72 15.97 -2.45
CA TYR A 555 -10.53 15.80 -1.24
C TYR A 555 -9.81 16.30 0.03
N VAL A 556 -8.49 16.46 0.00
CA VAL A 556 -7.66 16.81 1.16
C VAL A 556 -7.61 18.32 1.35
N ASP A 557 -7.75 18.83 2.58
CA ASP A 557 -7.62 20.28 2.85
C ASP A 557 -6.19 20.77 2.70
N LEU A 558 -5.26 20.02 3.30
CA LEU A 558 -3.83 20.20 3.15
C LEU A 558 -3.22 18.92 2.56
N PRO A 559 -3.11 18.82 1.23
CA PRO A 559 -2.31 17.80 0.57
C PRO A 559 -0.87 17.84 1.09
N MET A 560 -0.34 16.69 1.47
CA MET A 560 1.01 16.52 1.98
C MET A 560 1.77 15.47 1.16
N PHE A 561 3.10 15.60 1.14
CA PHE A 561 4.06 14.71 0.49
C PHE A 561 5.31 14.63 1.36
N GLU A 562 6.28 13.79 1.04
CA GLU A 562 7.52 13.70 1.83
C GLU A 562 8.75 14.13 1.04
N PHE A 563 9.79 14.55 1.76
CA PHE A 563 11.16 14.50 1.23
C PHE A 563 12.18 14.18 2.32
N TRP A 564 13.18 13.38 1.93
CA TRP A 564 14.20 12.88 2.84
C TRP A 564 15.51 13.64 2.72
N ALA A 565 16.10 13.99 3.87
CA ALA A 565 17.45 14.53 4.01
C ALA A 565 18.48 13.39 4.15
N GLY A 566 18.67 12.63 3.07
CA GLY A 566 19.56 11.48 3.02
C GLY A 566 21.01 11.78 3.42
N ALA A 567 21.60 10.88 4.21
CA ALA A 567 22.99 10.96 4.62
C ALA A 567 23.94 10.29 3.63
N HIS A 568 25.14 10.85 3.46
CA HIS A 568 26.20 10.20 2.69
C HIS A 568 26.65 8.91 3.40
N PRO A 569 26.77 7.77 2.70
CA PRO A 569 27.01 6.47 3.33
C PRO A 569 28.33 6.37 4.11
N GLU A 570 29.35 7.16 3.74
CA GLU A 570 30.64 7.14 4.42
C GLU A 570 30.79 8.18 5.53
N THR A 571 30.22 9.38 5.34
CA THR A 571 30.45 10.51 6.26
C THR A 571 29.31 10.69 7.24
N VAL A 572 28.17 10.03 6.99
CA VAL A 572 26.90 10.10 7.73
C VAL A 572 26.27 11.49 7.82
N TYR A 573 26.87 12.53 7.21
CA TYR A 573 26.28 13.86 7.13
C TYR A 573 25.20 13.91 6.03
N PRO A 574 24.10 14.66 6.22
CA PRO A 574 23.18 14.96 5.15
C PRO A 574 23.93 15.66 4.02
N GLN A 575 23.85 15.08 2.82
CA GLN A 575 24.51 15.60 1.64
C GLN A 575 23.55 15.51 0.47
N TYR A 576 23.06 16.66 0.03
CA TYR A 576 22.21 16.74 -1.15
C TYR A 576 23.05 16.46 -2.40
N ASP A 577 22.69 15.41 -3.13
CA ASP A 577 23.17 15.16 -4.49
C ASP A 577 22.13 15.71 -5.47
N PRO A 578 22.47 16.68 -6.33
CA PRO A 578 21.55 17.17 -7.35
C PRO A 578 21.11 16.04 -8.28
N VAL A 579 19.90 15.52 -8.04
CA VAL A 579 19.29 14.52 -8.91
C VAL A 579 19.06 15.13 -10.29
N SER A 580 19.53 14.43 -11.33
CA SER A 580 19.39 14.86 -12.73
C SER A 580 17.94 14.82 -13.26
N ARG A 581 16.99 14.35 -12.44
CA ARG A 581 15.56 14.29 -12.74
C ARG A 581 14.78 14.86 -11.56
N ALA A 582 13.69 15.54 -11.85
CA ALA A 582 12.72 15.84 -10.80
C ALA A 582 12.13 14.52 -10.31
N GLU A 583 12.30 14.20 -9.02
CA GLU A 583 11.43 13.25 -8.36
C GLU A 583 10.00 13.79 -8.52
N VAL A 584 9.23 13.03 -9.28
CA VAL A 584 7.83 13.18 -9.66
C VAL A 584 7.02 14.19 -8.83
N ASP A 585 6.75 15.36 -9.43
CA ASP A 585 6.09 16.50 -8.79
C ASP A 585 4.54 16.39 -8.76
N PHE A 586 3.97 15.25 -8.31
CA PHE A 586 2.54 15.19 -7.95
C PHE A 586 2.08 16.36 -7.05
N PRO A 587 2.91 16.89 -6.10
CA PRO A 587 2.52 18.06 -5.32
C PRO A 587 2.06 19.25 -6.15
N ALA A 588 2.89 19.74 -7.08
CA ALA A 588 2.55 20.93 -7.88
C ALA A 588 1.28 20.73 -8.71
N TYR A 589 1.07 19.53 -9.25
CA TYR A 589 -0.08 19.22 -10.08
C TYR A 589 -1.38 19.28 -9.29
N ALA A 590 -1.40 18.74 -8.07
CA ALA A 590 -2.58 18.78 -7.21
C ALA A 590 -3.00 20.22 -6.87
N SER A 591 -2.02 21.10 -6.57
CA SER A 591 -2.30 22.51 -6.29
C SER A 591 -2.92 23.24 -7.47
N ILE A 592 -2.33 23.10 -8.66
CA ILE A 592 -2.79 23.79 -9.87
C ILE A 592 -4.17 23.27 -10.31
N CYS A 593 -4.37 21.96 -10.31
CA CYS A 593 -5.60 21.34 -10.84
C CYS A 593 -6.81 21.52 -9.91
N TYR A 594 -6.61 21.61 -8.60
CA TYR A 594 -7.70 21.66 -7.62
C TYR A 594 -7.74 22.92 -6.76
N GLU A 595 -7.03 23.97 -7.18
CA GLU A 595 -6.99 25.27 -6.50
C GLU A 595 -6.61 25.14 -5.00
N LYS A 596 -5.62 24.29 -4.69
CA LYS A 596 -5.10 24.10 -3.32
C LYS A 596 -3.87 25.00 -3.15
N PRO A 597 -3.98 26.18 -2.52
CA PRO A 597 -2.89 27.15 -2.47
C PRO A 597 -1.76 26.75 -1.52
N VAL A 598 -2.01 25.82 -0.60
CA VAL A 598 -1.03 25.33 0.37
C VAL A 598 -0.77 23.85 0.12
N LEU A 599 0.50 23.50 -0.03
CA LEU A 599 1.00 22.14 -0.19
C LEU A 599 2.03 21.87 0.89
N GLY A 600 1.71 20.94 1.77
CA GLY A 600 2.57 20.50 2.85
C GLY A 600 3.64 19.53 2.39
N ALA A 601 4.73 19.44 3.15
CA ALA A 601 5.55 18.25 3.13
C ALA A 601 6.05 17.81 4.52
N GLU A 602 6.02 16.51 4.79
CA GLU A 602 6.90 15.87 5.76
C GLU A 602 8.35 16.15 5.35
N ALA A 603 9.02 16.98 6.15
CA ALA A 603 10.24 17.65 5.75
C ALA A 603 11.45 17.14 6.54
N TYR A 604 12.50 16.78 5.80
CA TYR A 604 13.84 16.45 6.32
C TYR A 604 13.96 15.10 7.03
N THR A 605 13.11 14.14 6.69
CA THR A 605 13.19 12.77 7.20
C THR A 605 14.56 12.17 6.88
N GLY A 606 15.19 11.54 7.87
CA GLY A 606 16.56 11.08 7.73
C GLY A 606 16.95 10.04 8.79
N TYR A 607 18.23 9.72 8.85
CA TYR A 607 18.77 8.77 9.83
C TYR A 607 19.33 9.48 11.07
N ALA A 608 19.08 8.90 12.25
CA ALA A 608 19.41 9.45 13.57
C ALA A 608 20.91 9.41 13.91
N HIS A 609 21.75 10.04 13.09
CA HIS A 609 23.21 10.12 13.29
C HIS A 609 23.67 11.32 14.12
N TYR A 610 22.77 12.27 14.42
CA TYR A 610 23.11 13.57 15.05
C TYR A 610 24.15 14.37 14.27
N SER A 611 24.21 14.15 12.95
CA SER A 611 25.14 14.78 12.03
C SER A 611 24.52 15.99 11.33
N GLU A 612 23.21 16.16 11.41
CA GLU A 612 22.48 17.22 10.73
C GLU A 612 22.57 18.57 11.46
N SER A 613 22.56 19.64 10.66
CA SER A 613 22.41 21.02 11.10
C SER A 613 21.60 21.80 10.05
N PRO A 614 21.05 22.98 10.37
CA PRO A 614 20.33 23.79 9.39
C PRO A 614 21.08 24.05 8.08
N VAL A 615 22.42 24.17 8.14
CA VAL A 615 23.26 24.36 6.94
C VAL A 615 23.27 23.11 6.05
N ASN A 616 23.30 21.92 6.66
CA ASN A 616 23.25 20.65 5.91
C ASN A 616 21.88 20.41 5.27
N LEU A 617 20.81 20.89 5.92
CA LEU A 617 19.43 20.66 5.48
C LEU A 617 18.96 21.65 4.40
N LYS A 618 19.55 22.85 4.33
CA LYS A 618 19.08 23.94 3.47
C LYS A 618 18.82 23.52 2.02
N SER A 619 19.75 22.83 1.37
CA SER A 619 19.63 22.46 -0.05
C SER A 619 18.47 21.51 -0.33
N PHE A 620 18.13 20.61 0.60
CA PHE A 620 16.98 19.73 0.48
C PHE A 620 15.67 20.53 0.51
N GLY A 621 15.57 21.49 1.44
CA GLY A 621 14.41 22.40 1.53
C GLY A 621 14.24 23.27 0.30
N ASP A 622 15.34 23.82 -0.21
CA ASP A 622 15.33 24.63 -1.43
C ASP A 622 14.83 23.81 -2.63
N ARG A 623 15.28 22.56 -2.75
CA ARG A 623 14.80 21.65 -3.79
C ARG A 623 13.31 21.34 -3.64
N ALA A 624 12.83 21.13 -2.42
CA ALA A 624 11.41 20.91 -2.14
C ALA A 624 10.57 22.14 -2.51
N TYR A 625 11.02 23.36 -2.21
CA TYR A 625 10.35 24.56 -2.70
C TYR A 625 10.29 24.64 -4.24
N CYS A 626 11.31 24.13 -4.94
CA CYS A 626 11.29 24.03 -6.40
C CYS A 626 10.29 23.00 -6.95
N SER A 627 9.79 22.03 -6.17
CA SER A 627 8.71 21.11 -6.60
C SER A 627 7.31 21.67 -6.36
N GLY A 628 7.20 22.87 -5.81
CA GLY A 628 5.91 23.51 -5.51
C GLY A 628 5.44 23.34 -4.06
N ILE A 629 6.13 22.56 -3.23
CA ILE A 629 5.89 22.53 -1.77
C ILE A 629 6.01 23.96 -1.25
N ASN A 630 5.10 24.39 -0.37
CA ASN A 630 5.12 25.74 0.17
C ASN A 630 4.72 25.80 1.65
N GLN A 631 4.65 24.66 2.33
CA GLN A 631 4.47 24.53 3.77
C GLN A 631 5.32 23.38 4.31
N MET A 632 6.28 23.68 5.18
CA MET A 632 7.16 22.68 5.79
C MET A 632 6.53 22.14 7.07
N ILE A 633 6.45 20.82 7.18
CA ILE A 633 6.09 20.08 8.39
C ILE A 633 7.33 19.30 8.82
N LEU A 634 8.06 19.79 9.82
CA LEU A 634 9.34 19.20 10.22
C LEU A 634 9.18 17.76 10.73
N HIS A 635 9.93 16.84 10.13
CA HIS A 635 10.15 15.49 10.62
C HIS A 635 11.53 15.40 11.31
N SER A 636 11.62 15.26 12.64
CA SER A 636 10.49 15.43 13.57
C SER A 636 10.89 16.04 14.91
N TYR A 637 9.91 16.66 15.57
CA TYR A 637 10.02 17.02 16.97
C TYR A 637 9.59 15.79 17.80
N VAL A 638 10.54 15.04 18.35
CA VAL A 638 10.18 13.93 19.27
C VAL A 638 9.91 14.49 20.66
N HIS A 639 8.78 14.10 21.27
CA HIS A 639 8.41 14.52 22.63
C HIS A 639 9.51 14.19 23.63
N GLN A 640 9.84 15.18 24.46
CA GLN A 640 10.88 15.06 25.47
C GLN A 640 10.23 15.02 26.88
N PRO A 641 10.02 13.82 27.47
CA PRO A 641 9.37 13.69 28.77
C PRO A 641 10.20 14.27 29.93
N GLY A 642 11.49 14.53 29.70
CA GLY A 642 12.40 15.20 30.62
C GLY A 642 13.52 15.92 29.87
N ASP A 643 14.53 16.42 30.60
CA ASP A 643 15.58 17.29 30.05
C ASP A 643 16.91 16.57 29.76
N ASN A 644 16.84 15.24 29.62
CA ASN A 644 18.00 14.43 29.24
C ASN A 644 18.46 14.82 27.82
N LYS A 645 19.77 14.98 27.63
CA LYS A 645 20.37 15.37 26.35
C LYS A 645 21.11 14.19 25.70
N PRO A 646 21.11 14.07 24.36
CA PRO A 646 20.48 14.98 23.38
C PRO A 646 18.96 14.80 23.24
N GLY A 647 18.37 13.84 23.95
CA GLY A 647 16.92 13.65 24.02
C GLY A 647 16.43 12.29 23.54
N MET A 648 15.13 12.09 23.65
CA MET A 648 14.39 11.00 23.01
C MET A 648 14.43 11.15 21.48
N THR A 649 14.43 10.04 20.77
CA THR A 649 14.45 9.96 19.30
C THR A 649 13.35 9.03 18.78
N LEU A 650 13.02 9.14 17.50
CA LEU A 650 12.09 8.25 16.80
C LEU A 650 12.86 7.01 16.33
N GLY A 651 13.39 6.22 17.25
CA GLY A 651 14.21 5.06 16.92
C GLY A 651 15.44 5.43 16.09
N GLY A 652 15.50 4.93 14.85
CA GLY A 652 16.58 5.21 13.90
C GLY A 652 16.37 6.45 13.03
N TRP A 653 15.28 7.19 13.23
CA TRP A 653 14.83 8.26 12.34
C TRP A 653 15.05 9.66 12.92
N ALA A 654 15.35 10.60 12.02
CA ALA A 654 15.66 12.01 12.25
C ALA A 654 14.85 12.88 11.26
N ALA A 655 15.00 14.20 11.18
CA ALA A 655 15.91 15.09 11.90
C ALA A 655 15.51 15.33 13.36
N HIS A 656 16.47 15.68 14.22
CA HIS A 656 16.25 15.84 15.65
C HIS A 656 15.81 17.27 16.04
N PHE A 657 14.63 17.69 15.61
CA PHE A 657 14.09 19.04 15.87
C PHE A 657 13.48 19.18 17.27
N ASN A 658 14.22 18.88 18.34
CA ASN A 658 13.70 18.93 19.72
C ASN A 658 14.52 19.86 20.63
N ARG A 659 13.92 20.32 21.73
CA ARG A 659 14.53 21.27 22.69
C ARG A 659 15.86 20.84 23.33
N ASN A 660 16.15 19.54 23.34
CA ASN A 660 17.37 18.98 23.92
C ASN A 660 18.52 18.87 22.90
N ASN A 661 18.25 19.11 21.62
CA ASN A 661 19.27 19.18 20.58
C ASN A 661 20.11 20.48 20.72
N PRO A 662 21.46 20.40 20.74
CA PRO A 662 22.35 21.56 20.92
C PRO A 662 22.09 22.76 20.00
N TRP A 663 21.65 22.54 18.76
CA TRP A 663 21.43 23.62 17.80
C TRP A 663 19.98 24.15 17.78
N TRP A 664 19.02 23.46 18.38
CA TRP A 664 17.59 23.85 18.33
C TRP A 664 17.36 25.27 18.85
N ASN A 665 17.98 25.64 19.97
CA ASN A 665 17.84 26.98 20.55
C ASN A 665 18.54 28.08 19.74
N GLN A 666 19.12 27.75 18.58
CA GLN A 666 19.77 28.67 17.65
C GLN A 666 19.11 28.65 16.25
N VAL A 667 17.95 27.99 16.06
CA VAL A 667 17.33 27.82 14.73
C VAL A 667 16.40 28.94 14.30
N SER A 668 16.08 29.91 15.16
CA SER A 668 15.12 30.97 14.84
C SER A 668 15.36 31.65 13.48
N GLY A 669 16.62 31.92 13.12
CA GLY A 669 16.96 32.48 11.81
C GLY A 669 16.65 31.56 10.61
N TRP A 670 16.74 30.24 10.80
CA TRP A 670 16.38 29.22 9.80
C TRP A 670 14.86 29.01 9.72
N MET A 671 14.17 29.08 10.87
CA MET A 671 12.70 29.04 10.91
C MET A 671 12.09 30.27 10.24
N ASP A 672 12.66 31.46 10.48
CA ASP A 672 12.33 32.68 9.76
C ASP A 672 12.58 32.53 8.26
N TYR A 673 13.72 31.94 7.85
CA TYR A 673 14.02 31.68 6.44
C TYR A 673 12.90 30.91 5.75
N HIS A 674 12.43 29.81 6.35
CA HIS A 674 11.29 29.06 5.85
C HIS A 674 10.03 29.92 5.79
N ALA A 675 9.69 30.61 6.88
CA ALA A 675 8.47 31.42 6.92
C ALA A 675 8.42 32.50 5.83
N ARG A 676 9.55 33.12 5.51
CA ARG A 676 9.66 34.12 4.43
C ARG A 676 9.43 33.51 3.05
N ILE A 677 9.97 32.31 2.79
CA ILE A 677 9.77 31.62 1.52
C ILE A 677 8.32 31.15 1.38
N GLN A 678 7.76 30.56 2.43
CA GLN A 678 6.36 30.11 2.45
C GLN A 678 5.40 31.27 2.19
N TYR A 679 5.64 32.45 2.79
CA TYR A 679 4.88 33.67 2.48
C TYR A 679 4.89 34.01 0.99
N VAL A 680 6.07 34.02 0.36
CA VAL A 680 6.19 34.34 -1.07
C VAL A 680 5.49 33.29 -1.93
N LEU A 681 5.71 32.01 -1.66
CA LEU A 681 5.16 30.92 -2.48
C LEU A 681 3.65 30.73 -2.31
N GLN A 682 3.09 31.03 -1.14
CA GLN A 682 1.65 30.93 -0.89
C GLN A 682 0.87 32.18 -1.35
N LYS A 683 1.50 33.37 -1.41
CA LYS A 683 0.89 34.59 -1.97
C LYS A 683 1.14 34.80 -3.45
N GLY A 684 2.21 34.20 -3.97
CA GLY A 684 2.54 34.22 -5.39
C GLY A 684 1.54 33.45 -6.24
N THR A 685 1.70 33.55 -7.56
CA THR A 685 0.94 32.74 -8.51
C THR A 685 1.87 31.70 -9.13
N VAL A 686 1.46 30.43 -9.10
CA VAL A 686 2.17 29.35 -9.80
C VAL A 686 1.98 29.52 -11.30
N VAL A 687 3.08 29.46 -12.06
CA VAL A 687 3.08 29.57 -13.52
C VAL A 687 3.65 28.28 -14.11
N SER A 688 2.90 27.63 -15.00
CA SER A 688 3.35 26.47 -15.78
C SER A 688 2.99 26.66 -17.25
N ASP A 689 3.97 26.51 -18.13
CA ASP A 689 3.80 26.63 -19.58
C ASP A 689 3.31 25.32 -20.24
N VAL A 690 3.37 24.20 -19.51
CA VAL A 690 3.10 22.86 -20.05
C VAL A 690 2.05 22.15 -19.20
N LEU A 691 1.01 21.64 -19.87
CA LEU A 691 0.05 20.70 -19.30
C LEU A 691 0.38 19.30 -19.82
N TYR A 692 0.74 18.39 -18.92
CA TYR A 692 1.05 17.00 -19.24
C TYR A 692 -0.13 16.09 -18.86
N TYR A 693 -0.68 15.36 -19.84
CA TYR A 693 -1.73 14.37 -19.58
C TYR A 693 -1.09 13.03 -19.19
N LEU A 694 -1.37 12.57 -17.98
CA LEU A 694 -0.80 11.35 -17.38
C LEU A 694 -1.34 10.05 -18.00
N GLY A 695 -2.45 10.13 -18.73
CA GLY A 695 -3.20 8.95 -19.18
C GLY A 695 -4.14 8.41 -18.11
N ASP A 696 -4.86 7.34 -18.44
CA ASP A 696 -5.89 6.76 -17.58
C ASP A 696 -5.41 5.52 -16.81
N GLN A 697 -4.13 5.15 -16.94
CA GLN A 697 -3.57 3.93 -16.33
C GLN A 697 -3.58 4.01 -14.80
N LEU A 698 -3.98 2.90 -14.15
CA LEU A 698 -3.98 2.76 -12.69
C LEU A 698 -3.09 1.59 -12.25
N PRO A 699 -2.18 1.77 -11.26
CA PRO A 699 -1.86 3.04 -10.58
C PRO A 699 -1.37 4.15 -11.52
N GLN A 700 -1.44 5.41 -11.09
CA GLN A 700 -0.89 6.54 -11.84
C GLN A 700 0.62 6.66 -11.66
N SER A 701 1.33 7.02 -12.72
CA SER A 701 2.75 7.38 -12.70
C SER A 701 3.01 8.56 -13.63
N THR A 702 3.98 9.41 -13.29
CA THR A 702 4.35 10.55 -14.15
C THR A 702 5.47 10.25 -15.14
N GLY A 703 5.82 8.97 -15.34
CA GLY A 703 6.83 8.52 -16.30
C GLY A 703 7.98 7.76 -15.69
#